data_AF-A0A2T4WZ82-F1
#
_entry.id   AF-A0A2T4WZ82-F1
#
_cell.length_a   1.000
_cell.length_b   1.000
_cell.length_c   1.000
_cell.angle_alpha   90.00
_cell.angle_beta   90.00
_cell.angle_gamma   90.00
#
_symmetry.space_group_name_H-M   'P 1'
#
loop_
_entity.id
_entity.type
_entity.pdbx_description
1 polymer ?
#
loop_
_entity_poly.entity_id
_entity_poly.type
_entity_poly.pdbx_seq_one_letter_code
_entity_poly.pdbx_strand_id
1 'polypeptide(L)'
;MKIRATTLLLTLFYCITCLGATAAPADTSQVMLASPDLLPPPPARRVFHFGEQHLAPIPPGDTDNLMSEMTELEEDQDNLASIQAARAKIGQAISLGHFLQRLDSLAWLEFPVVLADTISNVPIAIVFDDLRLYPDYAQLAVFIRMELPQRKIGAAAGSSAGNTAGGTSDYVELFFGTPNLRFSHDGGIIGDALVGLYSDTPIGLDNPSKFGLILRSWHQYGSGGHTQDLGTYVRIDCDGFVELGLEADVLFSRDWIVPVNAAAVPNTNPNQRVTGHIQTVVDDWQNILVEISLPDFAPTSFPDIAFNLSTAVFDFSDFRNSPNVVFPPGYAAQNLLPANPTLWRGVYIKNLAVTLPQQIRRKGCQTTPTDGGSTGMLLLDDQKMYAYGTDIELAATATRGLAPPGLLAQPLPRNFTPPPALPVTETAVEACRTTVGVEDLFIDGHGVSGFFYAENVLHLGDGSMSGWRYSISDLALELVASDVVGFGFGGEIGIPIARADENFGYGAFVNIPDRTFNFTVITGRDYHFPVFKMADVTIEEGSFLHVTAAPAQFRPVAVLYGFAAIKARLHSTADDSQLPPDSLSVQGPRIRFQGLRLATSGDKLSLLPGGYLRFEGEVKILGYNIPLADPTLTQVPGGGLKLSVDISLNLLNQADNGFAAQTYVDVLGALETNQGIDQWRSDGLVIGSILVDIKLPALEIYGYAHVFEGNPAYGKGFQGSLQVKVGEYVPPQDPAFTLELNALFGQANFKYWYVDGFVEWNTATAGLVVGPIEINGFGGGAYYHMKMASVNLAGGGDGTLGTMASGVRYVPYEPTSLGLKATVAFKSPGADFLDGVATLELRFAGVALQEFMFYGKVEIVPPNGIGGGDAVAKFSDGLRDRISDLPLAEEASRTKDEGEIDDPYDRILATLFLRMNFELGFEFQGTCRAYISAAQGVIVGQGGIDFLVSTPQNRWHLYVGGYTNGMIVAGDGLPLPPISVSLNLGEGITAGADAYFLTGNDIPGPPPLHPLAAAYFGISQQPPGNRNQLASHAAMGTGFAFGAAVYARIDVRIRDEGDYDRNCLRADVGAGFDVSLLKYATSTYCSLSGTSPHGHKGWRATGRIWAYINGRARYRGFGKNLSMGVLIDADLPQPTFLRIAVVFHLVIDWDIKIKIGDECGIPYN
;
A
#
# COMPACT_ATOMS: atom_id res chain seq x y z
N MET A 1 24.65 -37.46 51.11
CA MET A 1 25.18 -36.59 52.18
C MET A 1 24.07 -35.62 52.58
N LYS A 2 23.81 -35.44 53.87
CA LYS A 2 22.61 -34.80 54.46
C LYS A 2 22.98 -33.37 54.93
N ILE A 3 22.01 -32.44 54.92
CA ILE A 3 21.80 -31.29 55.86
C ILE A 3 21.68 -29.87 55.24
N ARG A 4 20.43 -29.37 55.36
CA ARG A 4 19.88 -28.05 55.81
C ARG A 4 19.87 -26.79 54.92
N ALA A 5 18.63 -26.31 54.80
CA ALA A 5 18.17 -24.93 54.70
C ALA A 5 18.51 -24.05 55.92
N THR A 6 18.65 -22.73 55.71
CA THR A 6 18.42 -21.63 56.69
C THR A 6 18.28 -20.30 55.91
N THR A 7 17.07 -19.85 55.57
CA THR A 7 16.35 -18.65 56.07
C THR A 7 17.09 -17.64 56.96
N LEU A 8 17.21 -16.38 56.48
CA LEU A 8 17.28 -15.10 57.22
C LEU A 8 16.93 -14.02 56.16
N LEU A 9 15.81 -13.29 56.10
CA LEU A 9 14.97 -12.53 57.04
C LEU A 9 15.69 -11.37 57.75
N LEU A 10 15.57 -10.15 57.20
CA LEU A 10 15.30 -8.96 57.99
C LEU A 10 14.53 -7.90 57.16
N THR A 11 13.23 -7.84 57.41
CA THR A 11 12.34 -6.69 57.21
C THR A 11 12.44 -5.78 58.44
N LEU A 12 12.44 -4.45 58.25
CA LEU A 12 11.93 -3.34 59.10
C LEU A 12 12.69 -2.06 58.66
N PHE A 13 12.08 -0.98 58.16
CA PHE A 13 11.05 -0.08 58.72
C PHE A 13 10.10 0.39 57.57
N TYR A 14 8.76 0.35 57.58
CA TYR A 14 7.69 0.97 58.42
C TYR A 14 7.82 2.50 58.61
N CYS A 15 6.82 3.39 58.48
CA CYS A 15 5.48 3.49 57.85
C CYS A 15 4.93 4.92 58.22
N ILE A 16 3.80 5.35 57.63
CA ILE A 16 2.82 6.39 58.08
C ILE A 16 3.15 7.85 57.66
N THR A 17 2.58 8.42 56.59
CA THR A 17 1.24 9.07 56.38
C THR A 17 0.93 10.27 57.28
N CYS A 18 0.57 11.44 56.70
CA CYS A 18 -0.77 12.06 56.80
C CYS A 18 -0.84 13.59 56.50
N LEU A 19 -1.88 13.93 55.71
CA LEU A 19 -2.83 15.07 55.81
C LEU A 19 -2.50 16.53 55.36
N GLY A 20 -3.48 17.07 54.62
CA GLY A 20 -3.88 18.49 54.50
C GLY A 20 -3.57 19.10 53.12
N ALA A 21 -4.45 19.22 52.11
CA ALA A 21 -5.82 19.73 51.97
C ALA A 21 -6.00 21.26 52.19
N THR A 22 -6.69 21.90 51.22
CA THR A 22 -7.35 23.24 51.23
C THR A 22 -6.43 24.46 51.00
N ALA A 23 -6.76 25.55 50.28
CA ALA A 23 -7.94 26.03 49.56
C ALA A 23 -7.53 27.22 48.64
N ALA A 24 -8.36 27.52 47.63
CA ALA A 24 -8.43 28.83 46.96
C ALA A 24 -8.94 29.93 47.92
N PRO A 25 -8.77 31.23 47.63
CA PRO A 25 -9.83 32.02 46.93
C PRO A 25 -9.26 33.12 45.98
N ALA A 26 -9.91 33.57 44.89
CA ALA A 26 -11.10 34.46 44.80
C ALA A 26 -10.93 35.76 45.61
N ASP A 27 -11.21 36.99 45.17
CA ASP A 27 -11.85 37.62 44.00
C ASP A 27 -11.77 39.16 44.24
N THR A 28 -12.41 39.96 43.38
CA THR A 28 -12.86 41.37 43.54
C THR A 28 -11.92 42.47 43.02
N SER A 29 -12.35 43.53 42.33
CA SER A 29 -13.61 43.90 41.65
C SER A 29 -13.41 45.33 41.11
N GLN A 30 -13.92 45.60 39.90
CA GLN A 30 -14.51 46.83 39.32
C GLN A 30 -14.03 48.25 39.73
N VAL A 31 -14.03 49.18 38.75
CA VAL A 31 -14.96 50.35 38.67
C VAL A 31 -14.51 51.41 37.62
N MET A 32 -15.44 51.75 36.71
CA MET A 32 -15.82 53.06 36.06
C MET A 32 -14.76 54.09 35.61
N LEU A 33 -14.73 54.42 34.30
CA LEU A 33 -15.34 55.58 33.58
C LEU A 33 -14.68 56.95 33.81
N ALA A 34 -14.23 57.60 32.72
CA ALA A 34 -14.56 59.00 32.38
C ALA A 34 -13.95 59.42 31.02
N SER A 35 -14.80 59.83 30.08
CA SER A 35 -14.52 60.86 29.06
C SER A 35 -14.66 62.25 29.73
N PRO A 36 -14.00 63.34 29.25
CA PRO A 36 -14.74 64.30 28.40
C PRO A 36 -13.90 65.20 27.45
N ASP A 37 -14.60 65.72 26.42
CA ASP A 37 -14.65 67.11 25.91
C ASP A 37 -13.38 67.83 25.43
N LEU A 38 -13.32 68.15 24.11
CA LEU A 38 -13.77 69.39 23.44
C LEU A 38 -12.87 70.61 23.67
N LEU A 39 -12.39 71.21 22.57
CA LEU A 39 -12.38 72.68 22.29
C LEU A 39 -11.72 72.97 20.90
N PRO A 40 -11.95 74.14 20.27
CA PRO A 40 -12.78 74.35 19.07
C PRO A 40 -11.98 74.60 17.76
N PRO A 41 -12.63 74.57 16.58
CA PRO A 41 -11.99 74.91 15.31
C PRO A 41 -11.95 76.43 15.02
N PRO A 42 -10.98 76.90 14.20
CA PRO A 42 -10.84 78.28 13.72
C PRO A 42 -11.80 78.61 12.55
N PRO A 43 -11.85 79.89 12.10
CA PRO A 43 -13.03 80.46 11.47
C PRO A 43 -13.21 80.15 9.97
N ALA A 44 -14.50 80.20 9.61
CA ALA A 44 -15.17 80.02 8.32
C ALA A 44 -14.39 80.33 7.02
N ARG A 45 -14.49 79.40 6.07
CA ARG A 45 -14.17 79.56 4.65
C ARG A 45 -15.47 79.60 3.85
N ARG A 46 -15.55 80.54 2.90
CA ARG A 46 -16.76 80.93 2.15
C ARG A 46 -17.33 79.79 1.31
N VAL A 47 -18.61 79.47 1.52
CA VAL A 47 -19.43 78.55 0.72
C VAL A 47 -20.29 79.38 -0.25
N PHE A 48 -20.37 78.97 -1.51
CA PHE A 48 -21.38 79.48 -2.45
C PHE A 48 -22.73 78.85 -2.08
N HIS A 49 -23.65 79.65 -1.55
CA HIS A 49 -25.02 79.21 -1.22
C HIS A 49 -25.86 79.09 -2.51
N PHE A 50 -26.09 77.86 -2.95
CA PHE A 50 -27.38 77.46 -3.50
C PHE A 50 -28.10 76.69 -2.41
N GLY A 51 -29.32 77.10 -2.06
CA GLY A 51 -30.00 76.67 -0.84
C GLY A 51 -30.01 75.15 -0.67
N GLU A 52 -29.23 74.66 0.29
CA GLU A 52 -29.31 73.29 0.78
C GLU A 52 -30.64 73.12 1.53
N GLN A 53 -31.62 72.48 0.88
CA GLN A 53 -32.49 71.60 1.63
C GLN A 53 -31.77 70.25 1.72
N HIS A 54 -31.24 69.96 2.90
CA HIS A 54 -30.87 68.60 3.25
C HIS A 54 -32.13 67.73 3.11
N LEU A 55 -32.13 66.82 2.11
CA LEU A 55 -33.01 65.66 2.15
C LEU A 55 -32.70 64.92 3.45
N ALA A 56 -33.73 64.73 4.27
CA ALA A 56 -33.62 63.99 5.52
C ALA A 56 -33.19 62.55 5.21
N PRO A 57 -32.42 61.88 6.10
CA PRO A 57 -32.16 60.46 5.96
C PRO A 57 -33.50 59.70 5.94
N ILE A 58 -33.68 58.89 4.90
CA ILE A 58 -34.84 58.02 4.71
C ILE A 58 -34.97 57.11 5.95
N PRO A 59 -36.18 56.97 6.56
CA PRO A 59 -36.37 56.14 7.75
C PRO A 59 -36.12 54.65 7.42
N PRO A 60 -35.67 53.83 8.38
CA PRO A 60 -35.49 52.40 8.16
C PRO A 60 -36.87 51.72 8.05
N GLY A 61 -37.35 51.54 6.83
CA GLY A 61 -38.54 50.76 6.49
C GLY A 61 -38.25 49.86 5.30
N ASP A 62 -38.23 48.54 5.54
CA ASP A 62 -38.15 47.45 4.56
C ASP A 62 -37.35 47.75 3.26
N THR A 63 -36.06 48.03 3.42
CA THR A 63 -35.18 48.67 2.42
C THR A 63 -34.52 47.73 1.41
N ASP A 64 -35.00 46.49 1.20
CA ASP A 64 -34.32 45.61 0.22
C ASP A 64 -34.76 45.81 -1.25
N ASN A 65 -35.69 46.73 -1.53
CA ASN A 65 -36.15 46.97 -2.89
C ASN A 65 -35.36 48.11 -3.57
N LEU A 66 -34.27 47.77 -4.27
CA LEU A 66 -33.47 48.72 -5.09
C LEU A 66 -34.36 49.61 -5.99
N MET A 67 -35.45 49.05 -6.50
CA MET A 67 -36.38 49.77 -7.38
C MET A 67 -37.06 50.95 -6.68
N SER A 68 -37.44 50.82 -5.40
CA SER A 68 -38.08 51.92 -4.66
C SER A 68 -37.08 53.03 -4.36
N GLU A 69 -35.85 52.67 -3.99
CA GLU A 69 -34.76 53.62 -3.75
C GLU A 69 -34.45 54.45 -5.01
N MET A 70 -34.39 53.81 -6.18
CA MET A 70 -34.15 54.51 -7.45
C MET A 70 -35.35 55.36 -7.91
N THR A 71 -36.59 54.95 -7.58
CA THR A 71 -37.79 55.73 -7.93
C THR A 71 -37.92 56.97 -7.05
N GLU A 72 -37.61 56.84 -5.75
CA GLU A 72 -37.59 57.98 -4.81
C GLU A 72 -36.57 59.03 -5.24
N LEU A 73 -35.37 58.62 -5.67
CA LEU A 73 -34.36 59.52 -6.24
C LEU A 73 -34.84 60.22 -7.52
N GLU A 74 -35.58 59.53 -8.39
CA GLU A 74 -36.18 60.13 -9.60
C GLU A 74 -37.24 61.19 -9.24
N GLU A 75 -38.12 60.89 -8.28
CA GLU A 75 -39.15 61.82 -7.79
C GLU A 75 -38.54 63.05 -7.11
N ASP A 76 -37.50 62.86 -6.28
CA ASP A 76 -36.77 63.94 -5.63
C ASP A 76 -36.09 64.86 -6.66
N GLN A 77 -35.53 64.28 -7.73
CA GLN A 77 -34.94 65.02 -8.83
C GLN A 77 -35.99 65.88 -9.57
N ASP A 78 -37.13 65.30 -9.95
CA ASP A 78 -38.19 66.02 -10.68
C ASP A 78 -38.82 67.14 -9.82
N ASN A 79 -38.79 66.99 -8.49
CA ASN A 79 -39.27 67.99 -7.53
C ASN A 79 -38.23 69.06 -7.14
N LEU A 80 -36.96 68.90 -7.54
CA LEU A 80 -35.90 69.81 -7.14
C LEU A 80 -36.07 71.18 -7.79
N ALA A 81 -36.17 72.23 -6.96
CA ALA A 81 -36.48 73.59 -7.41
C ALA A 81 -35.45 74.15 -8.43
N SER A 82 -34.17 73.78 -8.30
CA SER A 82 -33.12 74.17 -9.25
C SER A 82 -33.34 73.55 -10.63
N ILE A 83 -33.75 72.28 -10.69
CA ILE A 83 -34.07 71.57 -11.95
C ILE A 83 -35.34 72.13 -12.58
N GLN A 84 -36.39 72.40 -11.79
CA GLN A 84 -37.61 73.05 -12.31
C GLN A 84 -37.32 74.44 -12.87
N ALA A 85 -36.49 75.23 -12.19
CA ALA A 85 -36.06 76.54 -12.65
C ALA A 85 -35.22 76.46 -13.94
N ALA A 86 -34.25 75.54 -14.00
CA ALA A 86 -33.43 75.30 -15.19
C ALA A 86 -34.29 74.84 -16.37
N ARG A 87 -35.20 73.89 -16.16
CA ARG A 87 -36.16 73.38 -17.16
C ARG A 87 -37.04 74.51 -17.71
N ALA A 88 -37.58 75.37 -16.85
CA ALA A 88 -38.39 76.52 -17.27
C ALA A 88 -37.58 77.54 -18.09
N LYS A 89 -36.36 77.88 -17.64
CA LYS A 89 -35.46 78.81 -18.33
C LYS A 89 -35.02 78.28 -19.69
N ILE A 90 -34.64 77.01 -19.78
CA ILE A 90 -34.24 76.37 -21.03
C ILE A 90 -35.43 76.31 -22.00
N GLY A 91 -36.61 75.91 -21.52
CA GLY A 91 -37.83 75.91 -22.32
C GLY A 91 -38.20 77.30 -22.86
N GLN A 92 -38.08 78.33 -22.02
CA GLN A 92 -38.28 79.72 -22.44
C GLN A 92 -37.27 80.14 -23.51
N ALA A 93 -35.98 79.88 -23.30
CA ALA A 93 -34.92 80.25 -24.24
C ALA A 93 -35.09 79.57 -25.60
N ILE A 94 -35.42 78.28 -25.62
CA ILE A 94 -35.72 77.53 -26.86
C ILE A 94 -36.95 78.12 -27.56
N SER A 95 -38.01 78.50 -26.82
CA SER A 95 -39.23 79.06 -27.39
C SER A 95 -39.06 80.47 -28.00
N LEU A 96 -38.13 81.26 -27.47
CA LEU A 96 -37.77 82.58 -28.01
C LEU A 96 -36.99 82.45 -29.34
N GLY A 97 -36.35 81.30 -29.59
CA GLY A 97 -35.75 80.96 -30.87
C GLY A 97 -34.42 81.66 -31.17
N HIS A 98 -33.76 82.23 -30.17
CA HIS A 98 -32.45 82.89 -30.31
C HIS A 98 -31.31 81.87 -30.31
N PHE A 99 -31.13 81.16 -31.43
CA PHE A 99 -30.07 80.15 -31.59
C PHE A 99 -28.76 80.74 -32.09
N LEU A 100 -27.65 80.33 -31.48
CA LEU A 100 -26.29 80.69 -31.86
C LEU A 100 -25.54 79.44 -32.33
N GLN A 101 -24.63 79.63 -33.29
CA GLN A 101 -23.67 78.60 -33.68
C GLN A 101 -22.37 78.65 -32.86
N ARG A 102 -22.03 79.82 -32.33
CA ARG A 102 -20.82 80.08 -31.56
C ARG A 102 -21.03 81.27 -30.63
N LEU A 103 -20.40 81.28 -29.47
CA LEU A 103 -20.36 82.40 -28.53
C LEU A 103 -19.06 83.20 -28.70
N ASP A 104 -18.99 84.05 -29.73
CA ASP A 104 -17.79 84.82 -30.11
C ASP A 104 -17.78 86.27 -29.56
N SER A 105 -18.93 86.92 -29.42
CA SER A 105 -19.05 88.28 -28.87
C SER A 105 -20.33 88.48 -28.05
N LEU A 106 -20.20 89.14 -26.89
CA LEU A 106 -21.34 89.51 -26.05
C LEU A 106 -21.99 90.85 -26.44
N ALA A 107 -21.36 91.62 -27.34
CA ALA A 107 -21.69 93.04 -27.56
C ALA A 107 -23.07 93.30 -28.21
N TRP A 108 -23.74 92.27 -28.71
CA TRP A 108 -25.00 92.38 -29.46
C TRP A 108 -26.00 91.24 -29.18
N LEU A 109 -25.82 90.49 -28.09
CA LEU A 109 -26.69 89.35 -27.73
C LEU A 109 -27.80 89.77 -26.76
N GLU A 110 -29.04 89.42 -27.09
CA GLU A 110 -30.18 89.49 -26.17
C GLU A 110 -30.38 88.14 -25.49
N PHE A 111 -30.01 88.07 -24.21
CA PHE A 111 -30.18 86.88 -23.38
C PHE A 111 -31.64 86.66 -22.98
N PRO A 112 -32.11 85.40 -22.86
CA PRO A 112 -31.33 84.17 -22.98
C PRO A 112 -31.10 83.72 -24.45
N VAL A 113 -29.95 83.10 -24.71
CA VAL A 113 -29.56 82.55 -26.03
C VAL A 113 -29.22 81.07 -25.92
N VAL A 114 -29.47 80.30 -26.99
CA VAL A 114 -29.28 78.84 -27.01
C VAL A 114 -28.22 78.45 -28.03
N LEU A 115 -27.24 77.66 -27.62
CA LEU A 115 -26.36 76.92 -28.51
C LEU A 115 -26.82 75.46 -28.48
N ALA A 116 -27.34 74.98 -29.62
CA ALA A 116 -27.78 73.61 -29.79
C ALA A 116 -26.65 72.77 -30.38
N ASP A 117 -26.39 71.62 -29.78
CA ASP A 117 -25.31 70.71 -30.15
C ASP A 117 -25.77 69.25 -30.06
N THR A 118 -24.99 68.31 -30.59
CA THR A 118 -25.26 66.87 -30.51
C THR A 118 -23.99 66.06 -30.31
N ILE A 119 -23.98 65.12 -29.36
CA ILE A 119 -22.89 64.13 -29.21
C ILE A 119 -23.43 62.76 -29.62
N SER A 120 -22.94 62.19 -30.70
CA SER A 120 -23.38 60.88 -31.25
C SER A 120 -24.90 60.67 -31.23
N ASN A 121 -25.63 61.69 -31.71
CA ASN A 121 -27.10 61.80 -31.76
C ASN A 121 -27.84 62.04 -30.43
N VAL A 122 -27.12 62.31 -29.33
CA VAL A 122 -27.70 62.80 -28.05
C VAL A 122 -27.87 64.33 -28.14
N PRO A 123 -29.11 64.87 -28.10
CA PRO A 123 -29.33 66.31 -28.16
C PRO A 123 -28.84 67.03 -26.91
N ILE A 124 -28.16 68.16 -27.11
CA ILE A 124 -27.69 69.05 -26.05
C ILE A 124 -28.16 70.47 -26.34
N ALA A 125 -28.73 71.12 -25.33
CA ALA A 125 -29.07 72.54 -25.36
C ALA A 125 -28.26 73.27 -24.28
N ILE A 126 -27.32 74.12 -24.70
CA ILE A 126 -26.53 74.99 -23.83
C ILE A 126 -27.19 76.38 -23.86
N VAL A 127 -27.71 76.83 -22.73
CA VAL A 127 -28.42 78.10 -22.60
C VAL A 127 -27.58 79.06 -21.76
N PHE A 128 -27.24 80.19 -22.36
CA PHE A 128 -26.60 81.30 -21.67
C PHE A 128 -27.67 82.30 -21.25
N ASP A 129 -27.64 82.74 -19.99
CA ASP A 129 -28.65 83.60 -19.35
C ASP A 129 -27.98 84.52 -18.29
N ASP A 130 -28.71 85.54 -17.80
CA ASP A 130 -28.33 86.44 -16.70
C ASP A 130 -26.88 87.00 -16.80
N LEU A 131 -26.60 87.80 -17.84
CA LEU A 131 -25.31 88.48 -18.03
C LEU A 131 -25.08 89.58 -16.99
N ARG A 132 -23.94 89.49 -16.28
CA ARG A 132 -23.46 90.50 -15.34
C ARG A 132 -22.07 90.98 -15.72
N LEU A 133 -21.87 92.29 -15.79
CA LEU A 133 -20.60 92.88 -16.19
C LEU A 133 -19.78 93.28 -14.95
N TYR A 134 -18.53 92.82 -14.90
CA TYR A 134 -17.52 93.23 -13.92
C TYR A 134 -16.38 93.99 -14.62
N PRO A 135 -15.53 94.74 -13.89
CA PRO A 135 -14.44 95.49 -14.50
C PRO A 135 -13.50 94.63 -15.35
N ASP A 136 -13.18 93.42 -14.88
CA ASP A 136 -12.15 92.57 -15.50
C ASP A 136 -12.72 91.39 -16.32
N TYR A 137 -14.03 91.11 -16.22
CA TYR A 137 -14.71 90.00 -16.91
C TYR A 137 -16.23 90.22 -16.98
N ALA A 138 -16.90 89.47 -17.84
CA ALA A 138 -18.35 89.26 -17.81
C ALA A 138 -18.67 87.92 -17.15
N GLN A 139 -19.79 87.83 -16.45
CA GLN A 139 -20.28 86.62 -15.80
C GLN A 139 -21.62 86.22 -16.40
N LEU A 140 -21.77 84.95 -16.77
CA LEU A 140 -22.98 84.37 -17.35
C LEU A 140 -23.45 83.20 -16.50
N ALA A 141 -24.77 83.11 -16.32
CA ALA A 141 -25.40 81.88 -15.90
C ALA A 141 -25.54 80.95 -17.11
N VAL A 142 -25.09 79.71 -16.97
CA VAL A 142 -25.21 78.68 -18.01
C VAL A 142 -26.01 77.52 -17.48
N PHE A 143 -26.95 77.05 -18.29
CA PHE A 143 -27.76 75.88 -18.04
C PHE A 143 -27.61 74.93 -19.23
N ILE A 144 -27.37 73.65 -18.98
CA ILE A 144 -27.27 72.63 -20.04
C ILE A 144 -28.34 71.58 -19.80
N ARG A 145 -29.10 71.24 -20.84
CA ARG A 145 -29.96 70.04 -20.87
C ARG A 145 -29.37 69.04 -21.85
N MET A 146 -29.16 67.82 -21.38
CA MET A 146 -28.76 66.67 -22.21
C MET A 146 -29.86 65.60 -22.13
N GLU A 147 -30.30 65.12 -23.28
CA GLU A 147 -31.40 64.14 -23.40
C GLU A 147 -30.84 62.75 -23.73
N LEU A 148 -30.59 61.95 -22.69
CA LEU A 148 -30.04 60.62 -22.81
C LEU A 148 -31.07 59.66 -23.44
N PRO A 149 -30.67 58.75 -24.36
CA PRO A 149 -31.60 57.80 -24.99
C PRO A 149 -32.15 56.73 -24.03
N GLN A 150 -31.57 56.60 -22.84
CA GLN A 150 -32.00 55.70 -21.78
C GLN A 150 -33.34 56.15 -21.19
N ARG A 151 -34.16 55.18 -20.74
CA ARG A 151 -35.45 55.48 -20.12
C ARG A 151 -35.28 55.86 -18.65
N LYS A 152 -36.19 56.69 -18.13
CA LYS A 152 -36.30 56.91 -16.69
C LYS A 152 -36.61 55.59 -15.95
N ILE A 153 -36.32 55.52 -14.65
CA ILE A 153 -36.53 54.32 -13.83
C ILE A 153 -38.01 53.94 -13.78
N GLY A 154 -38.90 54.92 -13.54
CA GLY A 154 -40.35 54.70 -13.57
C GLY A 154 -40.87 54.15 -14.90
N ALA A 155 -40.33 54.67 -16.02
CA ALA A 155 -40.69 54.22 -17.37
C ALA A 155 -40.14 52.82 -17.69
N ALA A 156 -38.90 52.52 -17.28
CA ALA A 156 -38.25 51.22 -17.44
C ALA A 156 -38.95 50.11 -16.64
N ALA A 157 -39.52 50.43 -15.47
CA ALA A 157 -40.30 49.50 -14.65
C ALA A 157 -41.75 49.29 -15.10
N GLY A 158 -42.16 49.89 -16.23
CA GLY A 158 -43.49 49.68 -16.82
C GLY A 158 -44.60 50.52 -16.19
N SER A 159 -44.28 51.48 -15.33
CA SER A 159 -45.25 52.49 -14.91
C SER A 159 -45.43 53.50 -16.05
N SER A 160 -46.63 53.57 -16.62
CA SER A 160 -46.95 54.62 -17.59
C SER A 160 -47.12 55.94 -16.83
N ALA A 161 -46.28 56.93 -17.13
CA ALA A 161 -46.46 58.29 -16.64
C ALA A 161 -47.89 58.76 -16.99
N GLY A 162 -48.69 58.98 -15.95
CA GLY A 162 -50.00 59.60 -16.07
C GLY A 162 -49.83 60.99 -16.68
N ASN A 163 -50.69 61.30 -17.65
CA ASN A 163 -50.76 62.57 -18.36
C ASN A 163 -51.15 63.71 -17.38
N THR A 164 -50.20 64.24 -16.61
CA THR A 164 -50.31 65.53 -15.94
C THR A 164 -49.66 66.59 -16.82
N ALA A 165 -50.42 67.65 -17.10
CA ALA A 165 -50.03 68.75 -17.96
C ALA A 165 -48.75 69.44 -17.45
N GLY A 166 -47.60 69.00 -17.97
CA GLY A 166 -46.28 69.46 -17.54
C GLY A 166 -45.10 68.71 -18.15
N GLY A 167 -45.19 68.22 -19.40
CA GLY A 167 -44.04 67.88 -20.26
C GLY A 167 -42.91 67.02 -19.68
N THR A 168 -43.23 65.90 -19.03
CA THR A 168 -42.22 64.88 -18.65
C THR A 168 -42.04 63.86 -19.77
N SER A 169 -40.81 63.70 -20.24
CA SER A 169 -40.42 62.71 -21.24
C SER A 169 -40.12 61.33 -20.63
N ASP A 170 -40.23 60.27 -21.45
CA ASP A 170 -39.88 58.89 -21.06
C ASP A 170 -38.36 58.64 -20.96
N TYR A 171 -37.55 59.62 -21.38
CA TYR A 171 -36.09 59.55 -21.43
C TYR A 171 -35.45 60.31 -20.27
N VAL A 172 -34.22 59.94 -19.90
CA VAL A 172 -33.46 60.60 -18.83
C VAL A 172 -33.00 61.99 -19.31
N GLU A 173 -33.33 63.02 -18.54
CA GLU A 173 -32.87 64.38 -18.78
C GLU A 173 -31.83 64.76 -17.73
N LEU A 174 -30.61 65.07 -18.16
CA LEU A 174 -29.57 65.60 -17.28
C LEU A 174 -29.58 67.12 -17.35
N PHE A 175 -29.69 67.77 -16.19
CA PHE A 175 -29.63 69.21 -16.06
C PHE A 175 -28.34 69.62 -15.35
N PHE A 176 -27.52 70.40 -16.05
CA PHE A 176 -26.31 70.99 -15.51
C PHE A 176 -26.48 72.50 -15.39
N GLY A 177 -25.75 73.13 -14.46
CA GLY A 177 -25.66 74.59 -14.51
C GLY A 177 -24.58 75.21 -13.63
N THR A 178 -24.22 76.44 -13.96
CA THR A 178 -23.32 77.28 -13.17
C THR A 178 -23.74 78.74 -13.31
N PRO A 179 -23.84 79.52 -12.22
CA PRO A 179 -24.12 80.96 -12.31
C PRO A 179 -22.86 81.79 -12.61
N ASN A 180 -21.68 81.17 -12.60
CA ASN A 180 -20.39 81.85 -12.42
C ASN A 180 -19.47 81.70 -13.64
N LEU A 181 -19.99 81.36 -14.81
CA LEU A 181 -19.12 81.22 -15.99
C LEU A 181 -18.54 82.58 -16.36
N ARG A 182 -17.22 82.68 -16.38
CA ARG A 182 -16.52 83.94 -16.69
C ARG A 182 -16.20 84.03 -18.16
N PHE A 183 -16.34 85.23 -18.71
CA PHE A 183 -16.15 85.52 -20.11
C PHE A 183 -15.34 86.81 -20.26
N SER A 184 -14.48 86.88 -21.28
CA SER A 184 -13.67 88.04 -21.61
C SER A 184 -14.52 89.13 -22.26
N HIS A 185 -14.21 90.40 -21.98
CA HIS A 185 -14.83 91.54 -22.66
C HIS A 185 -14.56 91.54 -24.18
N ASP A 186 -13.44 90.95 -24.60
CA ASP A 186 -13.02 90.84 -26.01
C ASP A 186 -13.58 89.59 -26.72
N GLY A 187 -14.34 88.74 -26.01
CA GLY A 187 -14.77 87.43 -26.50
C GLY A 187 -13.92 86.28 -25.92
N GLY A 188 -14.56 85.17 -25.57
CA GLY A 188 -13.92 83.95 -25.08
C GLY A 188 -14.22 83.63 -23.61
N ILE A 189 -14.41 82.35 -23.29
CA ILE A 189 -14.55 81.88 -21.91
C ILE A 189 -13.20 81.97 -21.18
N ILE A 190 -13.21 82.44 -19.92
CA ILE A 190 -12.02 82.56 -19.08
C ILE A 190 -11.95 81.38 -18.10
N GLY A 191 -10.94 80.53 -18.24
CA GLY A 191 -10.72 79.33 -17.44
C GLY A 191 -11.43 78.10 -18.00
N ASP A 192 -11.49 77.02 -17.22
CA ASP A 192 -12.19 75.79 -17.60
C ASP A 192 -13.71 75.98 -17.41
N ALA A 193 -14.47 75.87 -18.49
CA ALA A 193 -15.92 76.09 -18.50
C ALA A 193 -16.70 74.90 -17.94
N LEU A 194 -16.45 74.54 -16.68
CA LEU A 194 -17.08 73.39 -16.04
C LEU A 194 -18.50 73.75 -15.58
N VAL A 195 -19.45 72.92 -16.00
CA VAL A 195 -20.88 73.05 -15.68
C VAL A 195 -21.32 71.75 -15.00
N GLY A 196 -21.63 71.83 -13.71
CA GLY A 196 -21.90 70.65 -12.87
C GLY A 196 -23.35 70.15 -12.92
N LEU A 197 -23.54 68.84 -12.74
CA LEU A 197 -24.86 68.18 -12.65
C LEU A 197 -25.57 68.60 -11.35
N TYR A 198 -26.86 68.97 -11.44
CA TYR A 198 -27.60 69.53 -10.30
C TYR A 198 -27.94 68.54 -9.18
N SER A 199 -28.18 67.26 -9.51
CA SER A 199 -28.59 66.25 -8.55
C SER A 199 -28.14 64.86 -8.98
N ASP A 200 -28.02 63.96 -8.01
CA ASP A 200 -27.82 62.55 -8.30
C ASP A 200 -28.96 62.08 -9.20
N THR A 201 -28.62 61.42 -10.32
CA THR A 201 -29.59 61.07 -11.36
C THR A 201 -29.56 59.56 -11.61
N PRO A 202 -30.63 58.83 -11.26
CA PRO A 202 -30.73 57.41 -11.54
C PRO A 202 -31.04 57.17 -13.02
N ILE A 203 -30.37 56.18 -13.63
CA ILE A 203 -30.57 55.78 -15.03
C ILE A 203 -31.30 54.43 -15.09
N GLY A 204 -32.43 54.40 -15.80
CA GLY A 204 -33.17 53.18 -16.09
C GLY A 204 -32.47 52.30 -17.12
N LEU A 205 -31.95 51.16 -16.64
CA LEU A 205 -31.37 50.10 -17.47
C LEU A 205 -32.38 48.97 -17.68
N ASP A 206 -32.05 47.97 -18.49
CA ASP A 206 -32.99 46.92 -18.95
C ASP A 206 -33.66 46.11 -17.81
N ASN A 207 -33.07 46.08 -16.60
CA ASN A 207 -33.66 45.42 -15.44
C ASN A 207 -33.39 46.19 -14.13
N PRO A 208 -34.15 47.28 -13.86
CA PRO A 208 -33.89 48.17 -12.72
C PRO A 208 -34.17 47.50 -11.36
N SER A 209 -34.85 46.34 -11.34
CA SER A 209 -35.04 45.53 -10.13
C SER A 209 -33.78 44.76 -9.69
N LYS A 210 -32.81 44.58 -10.58
CA LYS A 210 -31.58 43.81 -10.33
C LYS A 210 -30.37 44.69 -10.10
N PHE A 211 -30.21 45.76 -10.88
CA PHE A 211 -29.10 46.69 -10.73
C PHE A 211 -29.49 48.07 -11.24
N GLY A 212 -28.82 49.08 -10.71
CA GLY A 212 -29.07 50.49 -10.98
C GLY A 212 -27.79 51.26 -11.17
N LEU A 213 -27.84 52.29 -12.01
CA LEU A 213 -26.74 53.24 -12.22
C LEU A 213 -27.19 54.60 -11.73
N ILE A 214 -26.41 55.24 -10.85
CA ILE A 214 -26.69 56.58 -10.33
C ILE A 214 -25.53 57.49 -10.74
N LEU A 215 -25.80 58.48 -11.59
CA LEU A 215 -24.84 59.55 -11.86
C LEU A 215 -24.77 60.46 -10.63
N ARG A 216 -23.57 60.72 -10.12
CA ARG A 216 -23.36 61.60 -8.96
C ARG A 216 -23.37 63.06 -9.37
N SER A 217 -24.05 63.88 -8.58
CA SER A 217 -24.07 65.34 -8.71
C SER A 217 -22.70 65.95 -8.50
N TRP A 218 -22.47 67.08 -9.18
CA TRP A 218 -21.20 67.79 -9.07
C TRP A 218 -21.04 68.44 -7.70
N HIS A 219 -19.87 68.29 -7.11
CA HIS A 219 -19.52 68.92 -5.84
C HIS A 219 -18.01 69.18 -5.74
N GLN A 220 -17.62 70.21 -4.98
CA GLN A 220 -16.22 70.54 -4.73
C GLN A 220 -15.78 70.02 -3.38
N TYR A 221 -14.78 69.14 -3.37
CA TYR A 221 -14.15 68.66 -2.15
C TYR A 221 -12.83 69.40 -1.89
N GLY A 222 -12.72 70.06 -0.74
CA GLY A 222 -11.54 70.84 -0.37
C GLY A 222 -10.88 70.33 0.90
N SER A 223 -9.64 69.83 0.80
CA SER A 223 -8.79 69.53 1.95
C SER A 223 -7.39 70.12 1.74
N GLY A 224 -6.84 70.77 2.77
CA GLY A 224 -5.45 71.23 2.76
C GLY A 224 -5.08 72.37 1.78
N GLY A 225 -6.05 73.10 1.22
CA GLY A 225 -5.78 74.20 0.27
C GLY A 225 -5.83 73.81 -1.21
N HIS A 226 -6.14 72.55 -1.51
CA HIS A 226 -6.47 72.06 -2.84
C HIS A 226 -7.98 71.76 -2.92
N THR A 227 -8.61 72.17 -4.01
CA THR A 227 -10.02 71.86 -4.33
C THR A 227 -10.03 70.87 -5.48
N GLN A 228 -10.69 69.73 -5.30
CA GLN A 228 -10.92 68.74 -6.35
C GLN A 228 -12.40 68.79 -6.73
N ASP A 229 -12.67 68.92 -8.03
CA ASP A 229 -14.00 68.78 -8.58
C ASP A 229 -14.34 67.28 -8.67
N LEU A 230 -15.44 66.88 -8.04
CA LEU A 230 -15.98 65.52 -8.04
C LEU A 230 -17.42 65.56 -8.58
N GLY A 231 -17.93 64.41 -9.02
CA GLY A 231 -19.25 64.26 -9.61
C GLY A 231 -19.27 64.50 -11.13
N THR A 232 -20.46 64.39 -11.70
CA THR A 232 -20.69 64.49 -13.14
C THR A 232 -20.74 65.94 -13.60
N TYR A 233 -19.98 66.29 -14.64
CA TYR A 233 -19.89 67.65 -15.18
C TYR A 233 -19.76 67.66 -16.70
N VAL A 234 -20.16 68.76 -17.32
CA VAL A 234 -19.89 69.05 -18.73
C VAL A 234 -18.88 70.18 -18.84
N ARG A 235 -17.85 70.02 -19.67
CA ARG A 235 -16.97 71.11 -20.09
C ARG A 235 -17.43 71.61 -21.46
N ILE A 236 -17.56 72.93 -21.57
CA ILE A 236 -17.94 73.60 -22.82
C ILE A 236 -16.82 74.55 -23.29
N ASP A 237 -16.91 75.01 -24.53
CA ASP A 237 -16.13 76.14 -25.02
C ASP A 237 -17.05 77.12 -25.78
N CYS A 238 -16.47 78.04 -26.55
CA CYS A 238 -17.27 78.97 -27.35
C CYS A 238 -18.00 78.29 -28.52
N ASP A 239 -17.55 77.11 -28.95
CA ASP A 239 -18.06 76.35 -30.09
C ASP A 239 -19.11 75.30 -29.67
N GLY A 240 -19.12 74.87 -28.40
CA GLY A 240 -20.17 74.02 -27.86
C GLY A 240 -19.66 73.05 -26.80
N PHE A 241 -20.08 71.80 -26.87
CA PHE A 241 -19.63 70.74 -25.97
C PHE A 241 -18.18 70.34 -26.25
N VAL A 242 -17.40 70.08 -25.18
CA VAL A 242 -16.01 69.59 -25.29
C VAL A 242 -15.87 68.18 -24.72
N GLU A 243 -16.31 67.97 -23.47
CA GLU A 243 -16.27 66.65 -22.81
C GLU A 243 -17.28 66.55 -21.66
N LEU A 244 -17.60 65.32 -21.29
CA LEU A 244 -18.45 64.94 -20.16
C LEU A 244 -17.60 64.16 -19.17
N GLY A 245 -17.34 64.73 -18.00
CA GLY A 245 -16.83 63.97 -16.85
C GLY A 245 -18.01 63.24 -16.20
N LEU A 246 -17.91 61.92 -16.08
CA LEU A 246 -18.95 61.05 -15.52
C LEU A 246 -18.42 60.36 -14.27
N GLU A 247 -19.14 60.55 -13.17
CA GLU A 247 -18.96 59.80 -11.93
C GLU A 247 -20.28 59.11 -11.60
N ALA A 248 -20.24 57.80 -11.44
CA ALA A 248 -21.45 57.02 -11.22
C ALA A 248 -21.22 55.84 -10.27
N ASP A 249 -22.25 55.52 -9.50
CA ASP A 249 -22.30 54.29 -8.72
C ASP A 249 -23.23 53.26 -9.37
N VAL A 250 -22.76 52.01 -9.37
CA VAL A 250 -23.53 50.85 -9.79
C VAL A 250 -23.97 50.11 -8.54
N LEU A 251 -25.27 50.06 -8.29
CA LEU A 251 -25.85 49.36 -7.15
C LEU A 251 -26.48 48.07 -7.60
N PHE A 252 -26.31 47.01 -6.82
CA PHE A 252 -26.91 45.71 -7.09
C PHE A 252 -27.94 45.33 -6.02
N SER A 253 -29.07 44.79 -6.46
CA SER A 253 -30.12 44.29 -5.58
C SER A 253 -29.65 43.06 -4.81
N ARG A 254 -29.95 42.99 -3.51
CA ARG A 254 -29.63 41.81 -2.69
C ARG A 254 -30.52 40.62 -3.02
N ASP A 255 -31.63 40.81 -3.74
CA ASP A 255 -32.39 39.71 -4.35
C ASP A 255 -31.61 39.01 -5.47
N TRP A 256 -30.58 39.66 -6.01
CA TRP A 256 -29.75 39.12 -7.08
C TRP A 256 -28.38 38.66 -6.60
N ILE A 257 -27.61 39.55 -5.94
CA ILE A 257 -26.29 39.25 -5.40
C ILE A 257 -26.07 39.92 -4.03
N VAL A 258 -25.36 39.23 -3.14
CA VAL A 258 -25.05 39.70 -1.78
C VAL A 258 -23.53 39.71 -1.56
N PRO A 259 -22.98 40.70 -0.84
CA PRO A 259 -21.56 40.71 -0.52
C PRO A 259 -21.20 39.52 0.37
N VAL A 260 -19.99 38.98 0.24
CA VAL A 260 -19.46 37.90 1.09
C VAL A 260 -18.26 38.36 1.92
N ASN A 261 -18.00 37.68 3.04
CA ASN A 261 -16.78 37.90 3.82
C ASN A 261 -15.60 37.06 3.27
N ALA A 262 -14.42 37.19 3.89
CA ALA A 262 -13.21 36.46 3.52
C ALA A 262 -13.33 34.92 3.58
N ALA A 263 -14.34 34.38 4.29
CA ALA A 263 -14.63 32.95 4.33
C ALA A 263 -15.66 32.51 3.27
N ALA A 264 -15.96 33.38 2.29
CA ALA A 264 -16.98 33.15 1.26
C ALA A 264 -18.38 32.91 1.83
N VAL A 265 -18.70 33.54 2.98
CA VAL A 265 -20.02 33.49 3.61
C VAL A 265 -20.80 34.77 3.31
N PRO A 266 -22.07 34.68 2.85
CA PRO A 266 -22.93 35.84 2.59
C PRO A 266 -23.09 36.74 3.81
N ASN A 267 -22.99 38.04 3.57
CA ASN A 267 -23.24 39.07 4.57
C ASN A 267 -24.74 39.27 4.76
N THR A 268 -25.19 39.11 6.01
CA THR A 268 -26.60 39.18 6.40
C THR A 268 -27.11 40.59 6.67
N ASN A 269 -26.25 41.62 6.66
CA ASN A 269 -26.67 43.00 6.90
C ASN A 269 -27.52 43.53 5.71
N PRO A 270 -28.81 43.86 5.91
CA PRO A 270 -29.70 44.30 4.84
C PRO A 270 -29.30 45.64 4.24
N ASN A 271 -28.50 46.46 4.94
CA ASN A 271 -28.09 47.78 4.50
C ASN A 271 -26.80 47.77 3.65
N GLN A 272 -26.18 46.61 3.42
CA GLN A 272 -24.94 46.51 2.66
C GLN A 272 -25.20 45.83 1.31
N ARG A 273 -25.09 46.58 0.21
CA ARG A 273 -25.22 46.06 -1.16
C ARG A 273 -23.84 45.82 -1.77
N VAL A 274 -23.78 44.98 -2.79
CA VAL A 274 -22.65 45.01 -3.72
C VAL A 274 -22.77 46.33 -4.47
N THR A 275 -21.71 47.15 -4.43
CA THR A 275 -21.67 48.45 -5.10
C THR A 275 -20.35 48.59 -5.85
N GLY A 276 -20.42 49.05 -7.09
CA GLY A 276 -19.26 49.44 -7.88
C GLY A 276 -19.25 50.94 -8.11
N HIS A 277 -18.06 51.49 -8.32
CA HIS A 277 -17.86 52.91 -8.60
C HIS A 277 -17.18 53.07 -9.96
N ILE A 278 -17.65 54.02 -10.77
CA ILE A 278 -17.14 54.32 -12.10
C ILE A 278 -16.80 55.80 -12.18
N GLN A 279 -15.60 56.10 -12.68
CA GLN A 279 -15.20 57.44 -13.09
C GLN A 279 -14.61 57.38 -14.50
N THR A 280 -15.13 58.21 -15.42
CA THR A 280 -14.61 58.31 -16.79
C THR A 280 -14.84 59.70 -17.37
N VAL A 281 -14.06 60.05 -18.40
CA VAL A 281 -14.30 61.23 -19.24
C VAL A 281 -14.69 60.76 -20.63
N VAL A 282 -15.78 61.31 -21.16
CA VAL A 282 -16.36 60.98 -22.46
C VAL A 282 -16.36 62.24 -23.33
N ASP A 283 -15.54 62.23 -24.39
CA ASP A 283 -15.52 63.22 -25.47
C ASP A 283 -16.29 62.73 -26.71
N ASP A 284 -16.22 61.41 -26.98
CA ASP A 284 -17.02 60.69 -27.96
C ASP A 284 -17.54 59.37 -27.35
N TRP A 285 -18.81 59.04 -27.60
CA TRP A 285 -19.41 57.76 -27.20
C TRP A 285 -18.75 56.54 -27.87
N GLN A 286 -17.97 56.73 -28.93
CA GLN A 286 -17.14 55.68 -29.55
C GLN A 286 -15.77 55.51 -28.88
N ASN A 287 -15.42 56.35 -27.90
CA ASN A 287 -14.10 56.46 -27.28
C ASN A 287 -14.18 56.36 -25.73
N ILE A 288 -14.82 55.31 -25.24
CA ILE A 288 -15.11 55.13 -23.81
C ILE A 288 -14.10 54.16 -23.16
N LEU A 289 -13.58 54.57 -22.01
CA LEU A 289 -12.76 53.74 -21.12
C LEU A 289 -13.42 53.73 -19.75
N VAL A 290 -13.95 52.58 -19.32
CA VAL A 290 -14.62 52.43 -18.02
C VAL A 290 -13.85 51.41 -17.18
N GLU A 291 -13.57 51.78 -15.94
CA GLU A 291 -13.00 50.87 -14.94
C GLU A 291 -13.97 50.73 -13.77
N ILE A 292 -14.17 49.48 -13.31
CA ILE A 292 -15.03 49.16 -12.17
C ILE A 292 -14.37 48.07 -11.33
N SER A 293 -14.51 48.16 -10.01
CA SER A 293 -14.16 47.07 -9.08
C SER A 293 -15.37 46.76 -8.20
N LEU A 294 -15.59 45.49 -7.91
CA LEU A 294 -16.69 45.03 -7.05
C LEU A 294 -16.10 44.36 -5.79
N PRO A 295 -16.75 44.50 -4.63
CA PRO A 295 -16.45 43.64 -3.49
C PRO A 295 -16.87 42.19 -3.79
N ASP A 296 -16.28 41.22 -3.09
CA ASP A 296 -16.62 39.81 -3.25
C ASP A 296 -18.11 39.59 -2.99
N PHE A 297 -18.74 38.74 -3.82
CA PHE A 297 -20.18 38.53 -3.77
C PHE A 297 -20.60 37.10 -4.07
N ALA A 298 -21.82 36.74 -3.67
CA ALA A 298 -22.47 35.48 -4.01
C ALA A 298 -23.83 35.75 -4.66
N PRO A 299 -24.27 34.95 -5.65
CA PRO A 299 -25.64 34.99 -6.13
C PRO A 299 -26.61 34.58 -5.02
N THR A 300 -27.69 35.34 -4.82
CA THR A 300 -28.67 35.06 -3.77
C THR A 300 -29.37 33.71 -3.95
N SER A 301 -29.51 33.26 -5.21
CA SER A 301 -30.04 31.93 -5.54
C SER A 301 -29.08 30.77 -5.26
N PHE A 302 -27.78 31.06 -5.12
CA PHE A 302 -26.72 30.08 -4.84
C PHE A 302 -25.71 30.69 -3.84
N PRO A 303 -26.12 30.90 -2.57
CA PRO A 303 -25.32 31.61 -1.56
C PRO A 303 -24.01 30.90 -1.22
N ASP A 304 -23.92 29.60 -1.54
CA ASP A 304 -22.72 28.80 -1.35
C ASP A 304 -21.67 29.02 -2.44
N ILE A 305 -21.90 29.82 -3.49
CA ILE A 305 -20.90 30.14 -4.54
C ILE A 305 -20.43 31.58 -4.37
N ALA A 306 -19.13 31.79 -4.23
CA ALA A 306 -18.56 33.14 -4.10
C ALA A 306 -17.74 33.52 -5.33
N PHE A 307 -17.84 34.78 -5.72
CA PHE A 307 -17.12 35.42 -6.81
C PHE A 307 -16.21 36.51 -6.22
N ASN A 308 -14.94 36.48 -6.62
CA ASN A 308 -14.00 37.58 -6.42
C ASN A 308 -13.74 38.19 -7.79
N LEU A 309 -14.11 39.46 -7.97
CA LEU A 309 -13.88 40.21 -9.21
C LEU A 309 -13.18 41.52 -8.85
N SER A 310 -11.86 41.55 -9.04
CA SER A 310 -11.08 42.76 -8.83
C SER A 310 -10.76 43.42 -10.16
N THR A 311 -11.09 44.71 -10.30
CA THR A 311 -10.76 45.57 -11.44
C THR A 311 -11.09 44.98 -12.82
N ALA A 312 -12.23 45.37 -13.36
CA ALA A 312 -12.60 45.17 -14.76
C ALA A 312 -12.48 46.49 -15.52
N VAL A 313 -11.76 46.46 -16.64
CA VAL A 313 -11.58 47.58 -17.57
C VAL A 313 -12.26 47.23 -18.88
N PHE A 314 -13.17 48.09 -19.31
CA PHE A 314 -13.80 48.07 -20.62
C PHE A 314 -13.19 49.19 -21.45
N ASP A 315 -12.41 48.82 -22.46
CA ASP A 315 -11.66 49.77 -23.28
C ASP A 315 -12.14 49.72 -24.73
N PHE A 316 -12.79 50.81 -25.15
CA PHE A 316 -13.13 51.07 -26.54
C PHE A 316 -12.43 52.33 -27.05
N SER A 317 -11.40 52.80 -26.36
CA SER A 317 -10.66 54.01 -26.74
C SER A 317 -9.62 53.73 -27.82
N ASP A 318 -9.33 54.74 -28.66
CA ASP A 318 -8.23 54.70 -29.64
C ASP A 318 -6.97 55.44 -29.17
N PHE A 319 -7.09 56.21 -28.08
CA PHE A 319 -6.09 57.21 -27.71
C PHE A 319 -5.44 56.94 -26.34
N ARG A 320 -6.02 56.06 -25.53
CA ARG A 320 -5.57 55.77 -24.16
C ARG A 320 -5.97 54.36 -23.74
N ASN A 321 -5.18 53.75 -22.87
CA ASN A 321 -5.57 52.55 -22.11
C ASN A 321 -5.55 52.88 -20.61
N SER A 322 -6.27 52.12 -19.77
CA SER A 322 -6.14 52.27 -18.31
C SER A 322 -4.70 51.90 -17.87
N PRO A 323 -4.09 52.66 -16.93
CA PRO A 323 -2.78 52.31 -16.37
C PRO A 323 -2.81 51.00 -15.56
N ASN A 324 -4.00 50.50 -15.20
CA ASN A 324 -4.18 49.23 -14.51
C ASN A 324 -4.14 48.02 -15.46
N VAL A 325 -4.13 48.24 -16.78
CA VAL A 325 -3.98 47.17 -17.78
C VAL A 325 -2.51 46.74 -17.85
N VAL A 326 -2.24 45.49 -17.46
CA VAL A 326 -0.91 44.89 -17.52
C VAL A 326 -0.87 43.83 -18.63
N PHE A 327 -0.32 44.18 -19.79
CA PHE A 327 -0.23 43.24 -20.92
C PHE A 327 0.66 42.03 -20.58
N PRO A 328 0.24 40.80 -20.93
CA PRO A 328 1.04 39.61 -20.70
C PRO A 328 2.40 39.68 -21.41
N PRO A 329 3.46 39.05 -20.88
CA PRO A 329 4.76 39.01 -21.53
C PRO A 329 4.67 38.52 -22.98
N GLY A 330 5.21 39.30 -23.92
CA GLY A 330 5.18 38.96 -25.35
C GLY A 330 3.89 39.34 -26.09
N TYR A 331 2.78 39.59 -25.38
CA TYR A 331 1.50 40.02 -26.00
C TYR A 331 1.66 41.32 -26.79
N ALA A 332 2.21 42.35 -26.14
CA ALA A 332 2.40 43.66 -26.75
C ALA A 332 3.31 43.63 -27.99
N ALA A 333 4.33 42.77 -27.99
CA ALA A 333 5.27 42.66 -29.11
C ALA A 333 4.68 41.95 -30.34
N GLN A 334 3.66 41.11 -30.15
CA GLN A 334 3.08 40.27 -31.19
C GLN A 334 1.75 40.81 -31.73
N ASN A 335 0.95 41.43 -30.85
CA ASN A 335 -0.44 41.76 -31.15
C ASN A 335 -0.74 43.27 -31.11
N LEU A 336 0.12 44.10 -30.50
CA LEU A 336 -0.04 45.55 -30.55
C LEU A 336 0.79 46.14 -31.70
N LEU A 337 0.27 47.20 -32.32
CA LEU A 337 1.00 47.96 -33.33
C LEU A 337 2.15 48.73 -32.67
N PRO A 338 3.43 48.49 -33.02
CA PRO A 338 4.56 49.16 -32.37
C PRO A 338 4.55 50.68 -32.51
N ALA A 339 3.92 51.19 -33.57
CA ALA A 339 3.77 52.61 -33.82
C ALA A 339 2.62 53.26 -33.02
N ASN A 340 1.70 52.46 -32.46
CA ASN A 340 0.55 52.96 -31.69
C ASN A 340 0.10 51.96 -30.61
N PRO A 341 0.84 51.83 -29.49
CA PRO A 341 0.54 50.86 -28.44
C PRO A 341 -0.73 51.18 -27.63
N THR A 342 -1.32 52.37 -27.82
CA THR A 342 -2.57 52.80 -27.16
C THR A 342 -3.83 52.41 -27.93
N LEU A 343 -3.70 51.67 -29.05
CA LEU A 343 -4.84 51.26 -29.89
C LEU A 343 -5.42 49.89 -29.47
N TRP A 344 -5.38 49.56 -28.17
CA TRP A 344 -5.96 48.31 -27.69
C TRP A 344 -7.44 48.53 -27.39
N ARG A 345 -8.28 47.59 -27.81
CA ARG A 345 -9.72 47.59 -27.52
C ARG A 345 -10.13 46.22 -27.04
N GLY A 346 -10.82 46.15 -25.92
CA GLY A 346 -11.24 44.87 -25.34
C GLY A 346 -11.70 44.99 -23.90
N VAL A 347 -11.79 43.82 -23.27
CA VAL A 347 -12.10 43.68 -21.84
C VAL A 347 -10.86 43.13 -21.14
N TYR A 348 -10.45 43.80 -20.07
CA TYR A 348 -9.40 43.33 -19.17
C TYR A 348 -10.00 43.12 -17.77
N ILE A 349 -9.73 41.98 -17.15
CA ILE A 349 -10.10 41.70 -15.76
C ILE A 349 -8.84 41.25 -15.02
N LYS A 350 -8.46 41.99 -13.97
CA LYS A 350 -7.24 41.72 -13.23
C LYS A 350 -7.30 40.41 -12.45
N ASN A 351 -8.41 40.17 -11.75
CA ASN A 351 -8.66 38.87 -11.10
C ASN A 351 -10.14 38.52 -11.19
N LEU A 352 -10.43 37.29 -11.58
CA LEU A 352 -11.75 36.69 -11.52
C LEU A 352 -11.61 35.29 -10.92
N ALA A 353 -12.14 35.06 -9.73
CA ALA A 353 -12.14 33.75 -9.08
C ALA A 353 -13.54 33.34 -8.64
N VAL A 354 -13.82 32.04 -8.71
CA VAL A 354 -15.07 31.42 -8.27
C VAL A 354 -14.75 30.28 -7.31
N THR A 355 -15.25 30.39 -6.08
CA THR A 355 -15.17 29.32 -5.08
C THR A 355 -16.39 28.41 -5.20
N LEU A 356 -16.18 27.11 -5.46
CA LEU A 356 -17.24 26.12 -5.66
C LEU A 356 -17.92 25.70 -4.35
N PRO A 357 -19.21 25.32 -4.34
CA PRO A 357 -19.99 25.08 -3.11
C PRO A 357 -19.34 24.13 -2.08
N GLN A 358 -19.72 24.25 -0.80
CA GLN A 358 -19.18 23.41 0.28
C GLN A 358 -19.41 21.91 0.09
N GLN A 359 -20.38 21.51 -0.73
CA GLN A 359 -20.66 20.12 -1.07
C GLN A 359 -19.57 19.52 -1.98
N ILE A 360 -18.79 20.36 -2.65
CA ILE A 360 -17.62 20.03 -3.47
C ILE A 360 -16.33 20.34 -2.68
N ARG A 361 -16.35 20.07 -1.37
CA ARG A 361 -15.18 20.26 -0.48
C ARG A 361 -14.35 18.98 -0.35
N ARG A 362 -13.12 19.17 0.09
CA ARG A 362 -12.17 18.09 0.40
C ARG A 362 -12.70 17.11 1.45
N LYS A 363 -12.68 15.82 1.10
CA LYS A 363 -12.97 14.71 2.01
C LYS A 363 -11.94 14.69 3.14
N GLY A 364 -12.38 14.71 4.39
CA GLY A 364 -11.50 14.76 5.58
C GLY A 364 -11.09 16.17 6.03
N CYS A 365 -11.47 17.22 5.29
CA CYS A 365 -11.27 18.61 5.72
C CYS A 365 -12.34 18.98 6.74
N GLN A 366 -11.95 19.16 8.00
CA GLN A 366 -12.82 19.66 9.06
C GLN A 366 -12.72 21.19 9.04
N THR A 367 -13.76 21.88 8.60
CA THR A 367 -13.91 23.31 8.90
C THR A 367 -14.20 23.41 10.39
N THR A 368 -13.22 23.79 11.22
CA THR A 368 -13.50 24.09 12.63
C THR A 368 -14.55 25.19 12.65
N PRO A 369 -15.78 24.95 13.15
CA PRO A 369 -16.72 26.03 13.37
C PRO A 369 -16.16 26.81 14.57
N THR A 370 -15.60 27.98 14.34
CA THR A 370 -15.46 28.98 15.40
C THR A 370 -16.87 29.46 15.72
N ASP A 371 -17.52 28.72 16.61
CA ASP A 371 -18.34 29.18 17.73
C ASP A 371 -19.39 28.12 18.07
N GLY A 372 -19.45 27.79 19.36
CA GLY A 372 -20.34 26.77 19.89
C GLY A 372 -21.81 27.13 19.67
N GLY A 373 -22.50 26.33 18.87
CA GLY A 373 -23.95 26.42 18.71
C GLY A 373 -24.48 25.43 17.68
N SER A 374 -24.81 24.21 18.16
CA SER A 374 -25.70 23.19 17.57
C SER A 374 -25.73 22.97 16.05
N THR A 375 -25.52 21.71 15.66
CA THR A 375 -25.91 21.09 14.38
C THR A 375 -27.17 21.68 13.75
N GLY A 376 -26.99 22.64 12.83
CA GLY A 376 -28.03 23.14 11.93
C GLY A 376 -28.01 22.34 10.64
N MET A 377 -28.66 21.17 10.64
CA MET A 377 -29.17 20.59 9.42
C MET A 377 -30.21 21.58 8.88
N LEU A 378 -29.94 22.19 7.72
CA LEU A 378 -30.92 22.98 6.95
C LEU A 378 -32.09 22.06 6.58
N LEU A 379 -33.12 22.04 7.43
CA LEU A 379 -34.45 21.60 7.03
C LEU A 379 -35.16 22.83 6.51
N LEU A 380 -35.45 22.80 5.20
CA LEU A 380 -36.45 23.66 4.60
C LEU A 380 -37.78 23.39 5.29
N ASP A 381 -38.37 24.40 5.93
CA ASP A 381 -39.81 24.44 6.14
C ASP A 381 -40.47 25.41 5.16
N ASP A 382 -41.76 25.21 4.96
CA ASP A 382 -42.54 25.82 3.88
C ASP A 382 -42.84 27.33 4.09
N GLN A 383 -42.21 28.02 5.05
CA GLN A 383 -42.56 29.42 5.39
C GLN A 383 -41.43 30.46 5.36
N LYS A 384 -40.24 30.16 4.82
CA LYS A 384 -39.20 31.14 4.40
C LYS A 384 -39.04 32.39 5.31
N MET A 385 -38.69 32.23 6.58
CA MET A 385 -38.29 33.37 7.43
C MET A 385 -37.10 32.99 8.34
N TYR A 386 -36.02 33.76 8.27
CA TYR A 386 -34.86 33.67 9.18
C TYR A 386 -34.69 35.02 9.91
N ALA A 387 -34.40 34.98 11.21
CA ALA A 387 -34.05 36.17 11.98
C ALA A 387 -32.95 35.80 12.98
N TYR A 388 -31.87 36.58 13.10
CA TYR A 388 -31.06 36.70 14.33
C TYR A 388 -30.09 37.91 14.33
N GLY A 389 -30.16 38.71 15.41
CA GLY A 389 -29.09 39.02 16.38
C GLY A 389 -27.79 39.71 15.95
N THR A 390 -27.52 40.89 16.54
CA THR A 390 -26.45 41.86 16.26
C THR A 390 -25.16 41.75 17.10
N ASP A 391 -24.04 42.13 16.45
CA ASP A 391 -22.79 42.81 16.86
C ASP A 391 -21.76 42.21 17.86
N ILE A 392 -20.46 42.28 17.50
CA ILE A 392 -19.42 43.20 18.05
C ILE A 392 -18.01 42.92 17.44
N GLU A 393 -17.26 44.00 17.16
CA GLU A 393 -15.86 44.09 16.70
C GLU A 393 -14.78 43.70 17.75
N LEU A 394 -13.58 43.27 17.32
CA LEU A 394 -12.30 43.93 17.69
C LEU A 394 -11.05 43.43 16.92
N ALA A 395 -10.07 44.34 16.85
CA ALA A 395 -8.81 44.34 16.10
C ALA A 395 -7.58 43.66 16.79
N ALA A 396 -6.54 43.36 16.00
CA ALA A 396 -5.08 43.50 16.32
C ALA A 396 -4.24 43.08 15.08
N THR A 397 -3.49 43.93 14.38
CA THR A 397 -2.09 44.38 14.58
C THR A 397 -1.03 43.27 14.71
N ALA A 398 -0.14 43.15 13.70
CA ALA A 398 1.18 42.51 13.85
C ALA A 398 2.23 43.14 12.90
N THR A 399 3.43 43.32 13.44
CA THR A 399 4.60 44.08 12.98
C THR A 399 5.49 43.33 11.97
N ARG A 400 6.02 44.04 10.95
CA ARG A 400 7.02 43.54 9.99
C ARG A 400 8.46 43.66 10.51
N GLY A 401 9.23 42.57 10.43
CA GLY A 401 10.70 42.54 10.57
C GLY A 401 11.39 42.39 9.22
N LEU A 402 12.47 43.14 9.01
CA LEU A 402 13.31 43.21 7.80
C LEU A 402 14.35 42.08 7.76
N ALA A 403 14.68 41.58 6.56
CA ALA A 403 15.85 40.75 6.28
C ALA A 403 16.69 41.34 5.11
N PRO A 404 18.02 41.06 5.04
CA PRO A 404 19.02 41.86 4.34
C PRO A 404 19.37 41.37 2.91
N PRO A 405 20.14 42.15 2.11
CA PRO A 405 20.26 41.96 0.67
C PRO A 405 21.50 41.18 0.20
N GLY A 406 21.31 40.41 -0.88
CA GLY A 406 22.27 40.33 -2.00
C GLY A 406 22.88 38.95 -2.30
N LEU A 407 22.63 38.43 -3.51
CA LEU A 407 23.67 38.23 -4.53
C LEU A 407 23.06 38.06 -5.93
N LEU A 408 23.67 38.72 -6.92
CA LEU A 408 23.23 38.86 -8.29
C LEU A 408 23.52 37.60 -9.12
N ALA A 409 22.51 37.06 -9.81
CA ALA A 409 22.66 36.18 -10.96
C ALA A 409 21.74 36.66 -12.10
N GLN A 410 22.26 36.63 -13.32
CA GLN A 410 21.69 37.22 -14.54
C GLN A 410 20.33 36.59 -14.92
N PRO A 411 19.38 37.34 -15.50
CA PRO A 411 18.08 36.80 -15.85
C PRO A 411 18.15 35.97 -17.16
N LEU A 412 17.85 34.68 -17.05
CA LEU A 412 17.33 33.89 -18.15
C LEU A 412 15.86 34.30 -18.40
N PRO A 413 15.34 34.18 -19.65
CA PRO A 413 13.91 34.43 -19.92
C PRO A 413 13.05 33.55 -19.01
N ARG A 414 11.92 34.08 -18.49
CA ARG A 414 11.02 33.39 -17.53
C ARG A 414 10.65 31.99 -18.03
N ASN A 415 11.45 30.99 -17.66
CA ASN A 415 11.00 29.61 -17.60
C ASN A 415 10.01 29.58 -16.44
N PHE A 416 8.87 28.93 -16.68
CA PHE A 416 7.84 28.60 -15.70
C PHE A 416 8.50 28.16 -14.38
N THR A 417 8.70 29.09 -13.46
CA THR A 417 8.99 28.75 -12.07
C THR A 417 7.66 28.25 -11.52
N PRO A 418 7.60 27.05 -10.92
CA PRO A 418 6.41 26.67 -10.16
C PRO A 418 6.06 27.84 -9.24
N PRO A 419 4.78 28.19 -9.09
CA PRO A 419 4.38 29.30 -8.22
C PRO A 419 5.11 29.13 -6.89
N PRO A 420 5.82 30.16 -6.39
CA PRO A 420 6.45 30.05 -5.08
C PRO A 420 5.34 29.64 -4.12
N ALA A 421 5.52 28.52 -3.43
CA ALA A 421 4.65 28.15 -2.34
C ALA A 421 4.55 29.38 -1.45
N LEU A 422 3.34 29.94 -1.32
CA LEU A 422 3.11 31.04 -0.39
C LEU A 422 3.70 30.60 0.95
N PRO A 423 4.52 31.43 1.62
CA PRO A 423 5.02 31.08 2.93
C PRO A 423 3.81 30.76 3.79
N VAL A 424 3.80 29.54 4.34
CA VAL A 424 2.79 29.08 5.30
C VAL A 424 2.91 30.02 6.50
N THR A 425 2.13 31.10 6.46
CA THR A 425 1.88 31.95 7.61
C THR A 425 0.91 31.15 8.46
N GLU A 426 1.28 30.93 9.71
CA GLU A 426 0.65 30.07 10.72
C GLU A 426 -0.81 30.42 11.08
N THR A 427 -1.53 31.17 10.24
CA THR A 427 -2.90 31.63 10.47
C THR A 427 -3.84 31.55 9.27
N ALA A 428 -3.44 30.94 8.15
CA ALA A 428 -4.38 30.67 7.06
C ALA A 428 -5.17 29.38 7.36
N VAL A 429 -6.46 29.51 7.65
CA VAL A 429 -7.40 28.39 7.65
C VAL A 429 -7.29 27.73 6.27
N GLU A 430 -6.86 26.46 6.22
CA GLU A 430 -6.69 25.71 4.98
C GLU A 430 -8.02 25.73 4.20
N ALA A 431 -8.05 26.41 3.05
CA ALA A 431 -9.28 26.58 2.28
C ALA A 431 -9.74 25.21 1.75
N CYS A 432 -10.84 24.65 2.27
CA CYS A 432 -11.28 23.28 1.95
C CYS A 432 -11.99 23.13 0.59
N ARG A 433 -12.25 24.21 -0.13
CA ARG A 433 -13.11 24.25 -1.33
C ARG A 433 -12.26 24.43 -2.58
N THR A 434 -12.70 23.81 -3.68
CA THR A 434 -12.10 24.07 -4.99
C THR A 434 -12.39 25.52 -5.41
N THR A 435 -11.35 26.23 -5.81
CA THR A 435 -11.44 27.58 -6.39
C THR A 435 -10.93 27.49 -7.82
N VAL A 436 -11.63 28.11 -8.76
CA VAL A 436 -11.17 28.26 -10.15
C VAL A 436 -11.13 29.73 -10.46
N GLY A 437 -10.04 30.22 -11.03
CA GLY A 437 -9.90 31.63 -11.34
C GLY A 437 -8.99 31.91 -12.53
N VAL A 438 -8.87 33.20 -12.82
CA VAL A 438 -7.98 33.73 -13.84
C VAL A 438 -7.42 35.07 -13.37
N GLU A 439 -6.11 35.22 -13.49
CA GLU A 439 -5.40 36.48 -13.32
C GLU A 439 -5.09 37.08 -14.69
N ASP A 440 -5.18 38.41 -14.78
CA ASP A 440 -4.89 39.18 -15.99
C ASP A 440 -5.61 38.65 -17.25
N LEU A 441 -6.94 38.50 -17.17
CA LEU A 441 -7.78 38.05 -18.28
C LEU A 441 -7.94 39.16 -19.32
N PHE A 442 -7.53 38.90 -20.56
CA PHE A 442 -7.77 39.73 -21.74
C PHE A 442 -8.75 39.03 -22.68
N ILE A 443 -9.74 39.77 -23.16
CA ILE A 443 -10.65 39.34 -24.23
C ILE A 443 -10.69 40.45 -25.28
N ASP A 444 -10.15 40.18 -26.46
CA ASP A 444 -10.14 41.11 -27.59
C ASP A 444 -10.23 40.41 -28.95
N GLY A 445 -10.02 41.15 -30.03
CA GLY A 445 -10.06 40.64 -31.40
C GLY A 445 -8.99 39.59 -31.74
N HIS A 446 -7.95 39.44 -30.92
CA HIS A 446 -6.90 38.42 -31.07
C HIS A 446 -7.18 37.16 -30.26
N GLY A 447 -8.16 37.19 -29.35
CA GLY A 447 -8.64 36.03 -28.60
C GLY A 447 -8.57 36.22 -27.08
N VAL A 448 -8.27 35.13 -26.37
CA VAL A 448 -8.24 35.11 -24.90
C VAL A 448 -6.80 34.98 -24.39
N SER A 449 -6.39 35.86 -23.48
CA SER A 449 -5.11 35.74 -22.76
C SER A 449 -5.34 35.80 -21.26
N GLY A 450 -4.47 35.17 -20.46
CA GLY A 450 -4.54 35.21 -19.00
C GLY A 450 -3.94 33.98 -18.35
N PHE A 451 -3.74 34.06 -17.03
CA PHE A 451 -3.25 32.97 -16.20
C PHE A 451 -4.42 32.32 -15.45
N PHE A 452 -4.93 31.23 -16.01
CA PHE A 452 -6.01 30.44 -15.41
C PHE A 452 -5.44 29.51 -14.35
N TYR A 453 -6.13 29.39 -13.23
CA TYR A 453 -5.73 28.51 -12.15
C TYR A 453 -6.92 27.78 -11.54
N ALA A 454 -6.64 26.66 -10.91
CA ALA A 454 -7.55 25.98 -10.02
C ALA A 454 -6.81 25.45 -8.80
N GLU A 455 -7.39 25.65 -7.63
CA GLU A 455 -6.88 25.19 -6.35
C GLU A 455 -7.77 24.07 -5.80
N ASN A 456 -7.19 23.15 -5.02
CA ASN A 456 -7.86 22.00 -4.43
C ASN A 456 -8.62 21.13 -5.46
N VAL A 457 -7.94 20.73 -6.54
CA VAL A 457 -8.55 20.06 -7.70
C VAL A 457 -8.76 18.56 -7.49
N LEU A 458 -7.76 17.85 -6.97
CA LEU A 458 -7.80 16.40 -6.78
C LEU A 458 -7.21 16.02 -5.43
N HIS A 459 -7.90 15.19 -4.65
CA HIS A 459 -7.40 14.80 -3.33
C HIS A 459 -6.49 13.58 -3.36
N LEU A 460 -5.62 13.51 -2.36
CA LEU A 460 -4.71 12.39 -2.19
C LEU A 460 -5.51 11.12 -1.89
N GLY A 461 -5.38 10.12 -2.76
CA GLY A 461 -6.11 8.86 -2.68
C GLY A 461 -7.25 8.73 -3.69
N ASP A 462 -7.77 9.85 -4.21
CA ASP A 462 -8.72 9.85 -5.33
C ASP A 462 -7.97 9.77 -6.68
N GLY A 463 -6.74 10.29 -6.74
CA GLY A 463 -5.83 10.15 -7.88
C GLY A 463 -5.00 8.87 -7.85
N SER A 464 -4.92 8.16 -8.98
CA SER A 464 -3.99 7.04 -9.20
C SER A 464 -3.05 7.31 -10.36
N MET A 465 -1.75 7.30 -10.07
CA MET A 465 -0.66 7.44 -11.04
C MET A 465 0.00 6.07 -11.27
N SER A 466 -0.71 5.19 -11.98
CA SER A 466 -0.30 3.78 -12.21
C SER A 466 -0.02 3.01 -10.92
N GLY A 467 -0.88 3.14 -9.90
CA GLY A 467 -0.73 2.46 -8.63
C GLY A 467 -0.27 3.36 -7.48
N TRP A 468 0.26 4.55 -7.77
CA TRP A 468 0.68 5.49 -6.73
C TRP A 468 -0.43 6.50 -6.46
N ARG A 469 -0.74 6.73 -5.19
CA ARG A 469 -1.72 7.75 -4.79
C ARG A 469 -1.14 9.14 -5.01
N TYR A 470 -1.90 10.05 -5.62
CA TYR A 470 -1.45 11.44 -5.80
C TYR A 470 -2.63 12.43 -5.67
N SER A 471 -2.31 13.69 -5.43
CA SER A 471 -3.25 14.82 -5.39
C SER A 471 -2.86 15.89 -6.40
N ILE A 472 -3.78 16.79 -6.71
CA ILE A 472 -3.54 18.04 -7.44
C ILE A 472 -4.06 19.16 -6.54
N SER A 473 -3.15 19.82 -5.83
CA SER A 473 -3.46 21.01 -5.02
C SER A 473 -3.62 22.24 -5.90
N ASP A 474 -2.80 22.36 -6.93
CA ASP A 474 -2.73 23.53 -7.79
C ASP A 474 -2.69 23.09 -9.25
N LEU A 475 -3.47 23.72 -10.11
CA LEU A 475 -3.48 23.52 -11.56
C LEU A 475 -3.41 24.90 -12.21
N ALA A 476 -2.53 25.07 -13.19
CA ALA A 476 -2.30 26.34 -13.86
C ALA A 476 -2.24 26.17 -15.39
N LEU A 477 -2.84 27.12 -16.11
CA LEU A 477 -2.88 27.22 -17.56
C LEU A 477 -2.68 28.68 -17.97
N GLU A 478 -1.65 28.97 -18.75
CA GLU A 478 -1.37 30.30 -19.27
C GLU A 478 -1.70 30.34 -20.76
N LEU A 479 -2.57 31.27 -21.15
CA LEU A 479 -2.98 31.53 -22.53
C LEU A 479 -2.49 32.90 -22.99
N VAL A 480 -2.03 32.99 -24.23
CA VAL A 480 -1.71 34.24 -24.92
C VAL A 480 -2.34 34.19 -26.30
N ALA A 481 -3.28 35.09 -26.60
CA ALA A 481 -4.04 35.11 -27.85
C ALA A 481 -4.65 33.74 -28.23
N SER A 482 -5.18 33.03 -27.24
CA SER A 482 -5.74 31.67 -27.33
C SER A 482 -4.72 30.54 -27.57
N ASP A 483 -3.42 30.83 -27.60
CA ASP A 483 -2.36 29.82 -27.64
C ASP A 483 -1.91 29.45 -26.21
N VAL A 484 -1.74 28.15 -25.97
CA VAL A 484 -1.20 27.64 -24.69
C VAL A 484 0.30 27.92 -24.64
N VAL A 485 0.72 28.76 -23.69
CA VAL A 485 2.14 29.11 -23.46
C VAL A 485 2.66 28.62 -22.11
N GLY A 486 1.77 28.17 -21.21
CA GLY A 486 2.13 27.52 -19.97
C GLY A 486 1.08 26.52 -19.51
N PHE A 487 1.51 25.38 -18.95
CA PHE A 487 0.63 24.44 -18.26
C PHE A 487 1.40 23.71 -17.17
N GLY A 488 0.86 23.68 -15.96
CA GLY A 488 1.50 23.01 -14.83
C GLY A 488 0.53 22.66 -13.71
N PHE A 489 0.97 21.80 -12.80
CA PHE A 489 0.19 21.42 -11.62
C PHE A 489 1.10 20.96 -10.47
N GLY A 490 0.68 21.21 -9.23
CA GLY A 490 1.36 20.81 -8.00
C GLY A 490 0.49 19.91 -7.13
N GLY A 491 1.12 19.18 -6.21
CA GLY A 491 0.41 18.33 -5.26
C GLY A 491 1.32 17.48 -4.40
N GLU A 492 0.75 16.42 -3.84
CA GLU A 492 1.45 15.40 -3.07
C GLU A 492 1.34 14.04 -3.76
N ILE A 493 2.37 13.21 -3.61
CA ILE A 493 2.40 11.83 -4.11
C ILE A 493 2.82 10.88 -2.98
N GLY A 494 2.05 9.82 -2.77
CA GLY A 494 2.35 8.79 -1.78
C GLY A 494 3.25 7.71 -2.36
N ILE A 495 4.45 7.57 -1.82
CA ILE A 495 5.41 6.53 -2.22
C ILE A 495 5.00 5.19 -1.60
N PRO A 496 4.92 4.08 -2.37
CA PRO A 496 4.36 2.80 -1.89
C PRO A 496 5.07 2.13 -0.70
N ILE A 497 6.31 2.52 -0.38
CA ILE A 497 7.06 1.97 0.77
C ILE A 497 6.91 2.81 2.04
N ALA A 498 6.43 4.05 1.92
CA ALA A 498 6.26 4.98 3.03
C ALA A 498 4.89 4.80 3.70
N ARG A 499 4.72 5.39 4.89
CA ARG A 499 3.41 5.39 5.54
C ARG A 499 2.37 6.20 4.76
N ALA A 500 1.10 5.92 5.04
CA ALA A 500 -0.03 6.56 4.36
C ALA A 500 -0.14 8.08 4.62
N ASP A 501 0.43 8.58 5.71
CA ASP A 501 0.47 9.99 6.10
C ASP A 501 1.74 10.72 5.62
N GLU A 502 2.67 10.00 5.00
CA GLU A 502 4.00 10.49 4.62
C GLU A 502 4.17 10.52 3.09
N ASN A 503 3.75 11.63 2.50
CA ASN A 503 3.76 11.90 1.07
C ASN A 503 4.88 12.87 0.67
N PHE A 504 5.30 12.78 -0.58
CA PHE A 504 6.28 13.69 -1.18
C PHE A 504 5.52 14.84 -1.85
N GLY A 505 5.93 16.08 -1.61
CA GLY A 505 5.43 17.21 -2.39
C GLY A 505 6.02 17.17 -3.81
N TYR A 506 5.25 17.58 -4.81
CA TYR A 506 5.76 17.71 -6.17
C TYR A 506 5.16 18.91 -6.91
N GLY A 507 5.93 19.44 -7.85
CA GLY A 507 5.46 20.38 -8.88
C GLY A 507 5.74 19.80 -10.27
N ALA A 508 4.81 20.00 -11.20
CA ALA A 508 4.92 19.54 -12.57
C ALA A 508 4.61 20.65 -13.58
N PHE A 509 5.32 20.71 -14.69
CA PHE A 509 5.03 21.62 -15.80
C PHE A 509 5.26 20.94 -17.14
N VAL A 510 4.55 21.39 -18.17
CA VAL A 510 4.68 20.88 -19.54
C VAL A 510 5.68 21.74 -20.31
N ASN A 511 6.67 21.08 -20.91
CA ASN A 511 7.40 21.63 -22.03
C ASN A 511 6.49 21.56 -23.26
N ILE A 512 5.96 22.71 -23.68
CA ILE A 512 4.90 22.82 -24.69
C ILE A 512 5.35 22.36 -26.08
N PRO A 513 6.53 22.77 -26.61
CA PRO A 513 7.04 22.25 -27.87
C PRO A 513 7.13 20.73 -27.92
N ASP A 514 7.65 20.12 -26.83
CA ASP A 514 7.92 18.68 -26.78
C ASP A 514 6.74 17.86 -26.25
N ARG A 515 5.71 18.52 -25.70
CA ARG A 515 4.57 17.93 -24.98
C ARG A 515 5.00 16.95 -23.88
N THR A 516 6.12 17.26 -23.21
CA THR A 516 6.68 16.43 -22.13
C THR A 516 6.44 17.09 -20.77
N PHE A 517 6.14 16.27 -19.76
CA PHE A 517 5.96 16.75 -18.39
C PHE A 517 7.27 16.64 -17.62
N ASN A 518 7.67 17.72 -16.95
CA ASN A 518 8.80 17.73 -16.02
C ASN A 518 8.26 17.77 -14.60
N PHE A 519 8.84 16.97 -13.71
CA PHE A 519 8.44 16.88 -12.30
C PHE A 519 9.62 17.29 -11.41
N THR A 520 9.33 18.04 -10.35
CA THR A 520 10.26 18.42 -9.30
C THR A 520 9.70 17.94 -7.97
N VAL A 521 10.51 17.25 -7.16
CA VAL A 521 10.12 16.72 -5.85
C VAL A 521 10.60 17.65 -4.76
N ILE A 522 9.77 17.82 -3.73
CA ILE A 522 10.08 18.58 -2.53
C ILE A 522 10.08 17.60 -1.35
N THR A 523 11.24 17.44 -0.70
CA THR A 523 11.41 16.63 0.51
C THR A 523 11.88 17.53 1.67
N GLY A 524 11.38 17.30 2.89
CA GLY A 524 11.75 18.14 4.05
C GLY A 524 11.29 17.60 5.41
N ARG A 525 10.92 16.32 5.49
CA ARG A 525 10.49 15.65 6.72
C ARG A 525 11.13 14.28 6.85
N ASP A 526 11.10 13.73 8.06
CA ASP A 526 11.45 12.33 8.31
C ASP A 526 10.31 11.40 7.84
N TYR A 527 10.70 10.22 7.37
CA TYR A 527 9.83 9.17 6.84
C TYR A 527 10.01 7.87 7.63
N HIS A 528 9.08 6.94 7.42
CA HIS A 528 9.15 5.57 7.89
C HIS A 528 8.88 4.63 6.72
N PHE A 529 9.65 3.54 6.63
CA PHE A 529 9.44 2.49 5.64
C PHE A 529 9.04 1.18 6.34
N PRO A 530 7.73 0.96 6.60
CA PRO A 530 7.25 -0.19 7.35
C PRO A 530 7.65 -1.53 6.75
N VAL A 531 7.72 -1.63 5.42
CA VAL A 531 8.09 -2.86 4.69
C VAL A 531 9.41 -3.47 5.18
N PHE A 532 10.39 -2.63 5.50
CA PHE A 532 11.71 -3.07 5.97
C PHE A 532 11.92 -2.82 7.47
N LYS A 533 10.85 -2.54 8.22
CA LYS A 533 10.92 -2.16 9.65
C LYS A 533 11.90 -1.01 9.90
N MET A 534 12.01 -0.11 8.92
CA MET A 534 12.92 1.02 8.95
C MET A 534 12.21 2.25 9.52
N ALA A 535 12.75 2.77 10.62
CA ALA A 535 12.36 4.02 11.25
C ALA A 535 13.45 5.08 11.04
N ASP A 536 13.12 6.34 11.35
CA ASP A 536 14.02 7.49 11.23
C ASP A 536 14.64 7.59 9.82
N VAL A 537 13.80 7.44 8.78
CA VAL A 537 14.25 7.49 7.38
C VAL A 537 14.40 8.96 6.97
N THR A 538 15.60 9.36 6.60
CA THR A 538 15.85 10.68 6.01
C THR A 538 16.20 10.54 4.55
N ILE A 539 15.56 11.37 3.71
CA ILE A 539 15.76 11.40 2.26
C ILE A 539 16.69 12.58 1.93
N GLU A 540 17.83 12.29 1.30
CA GLU A 540 18.79 13.29 0.85
C GLU A 540 18.28 14.05 -0.39
N GLU A 541 18.70 15.32 -0.54
CA GLU A 541 18.31 16.23 -1.63
C GLU A 541 18.62 15.70 -3.04
N GLY A 542 19.54 14.73 -3.18
CA GLY A 542 19.84 14.06 -4.45
C GLY A 542 18.76 13.09 -4.95
N SER A 543 17.71 12.86 -4.15
CA SER A 543 16.57 12.00 -4.51
C SER A 543 15.64 12.69 -5.50
N PHE A 544 15.10 11.93 -6.46
CA PHE A 544 14.26 12.50 -7.52
C PHE A 544 13.11 11.57 -7.91
N LEU A 545 12.05 12.18 -8.44
CA LEU A 545 10.92 11.51 -9.08
C LEU A 545 10.97 11.83 -10.57
N HIS A 546 11.01 10.80 -11.39
CA HIS A 546 10.85 10.90 -12.82
C HIS A 546 9.50 10.33 -13.21
N VAL A 547 8.67 11.09 -13.92
CA VAL A 547 7.37 10.61 -14.40
C VAL A 547 7.34 10.69 -15.92
N THR A 548 7.16 9.53 -16.57
CA THR A 548 6.99 9.48 -18.02
C THR A 548 5.50 9.52 -18.37
N ALA A 549 5.08 10.50 -19.17
CA ALA A 549 3.72 10.56 -19.70
C ALA A 549 3.61 9.71 -20.99
N ALA A 550 2.77 8.68 -20.96
CA ALA A 550 2.34 7.93 -22.14
C ALA A 550 0.88 8.32 -22.48
N PRO A 551 0.38 8.08 -23.71
CA PRO A 551 -0.93 8.58 -24.17
C PRO A 551 -2.15 8.26 -23.28
N ALA A 552 -2.06 7.25 -22.41
CA ALA A 552 -3.14 6.83 -21.52
C ALA A 552 -2.74 6.73 -20.03
N GLN A 553 -1.48 6.98 -19.65
CA GLN A 553 -1.02 6.77 -18.27
C GLN A 553 0.29 7.51 -17.96
N PHE A 554 0.42 7.97 -16.72
CA PHE A 554 1.67 8.43 -16.13
C PHE A 554 2.42 7.26 -15.49
N ARG A 555 3.72 7.14 -15.74
CA ARG A 555 4.58 6.10 -15.16
C ARG A 555 5.64 6.74 -14.24
N PRO A 556 5.36 6.84 -12.93
CA PRO A 556 6.31 7.39 -11.97
C PRO A 556 7.42 6.39 -11.63
N VAL A 557 8.63 6.91 -11.44
CA VAL A 557 9.82 6.23 -10.94
C VAL A 557 10.47 7.15 -9.91
N ALA A 558 10.60 6.71 -8.66
CA ALA A 558 11.36 7.43 -7.64
C ALA A 558 12.72 6.76 -7.45
N VAL A 559 13.77 7.57 -7.36
CA VAL A 559 15.12 7.12 -7.00
C VAL A 559 15.52 7.86 -5.73
N LEU A 560 15.72 7.10 -4.65
CA LEU A 560 15.94 7.63 -3.32
C LEU A 560 17.38 7.40 -2.86
N TYR A 561 17.92 8.39 -2.19
CA TYR A 561 19.22 8.41 -1.52
C TYR A 561 19.01 8.85 -0.08
N GLY A 562 19.66 8.22 0.87
CA GLY A 562 19.47 8.58 2.27
C GLY A 562 19.93 7.52 3.26
N PHE A 563 19.39 7.60 4.47
CA PHE A 563 19.69 6.69 5.56
C PHE A 563 18.44 6.34 6.36
N ALA A 564 18.45 5.19 6.99
CA ALA A 564 17.37 4.67 7.83
C ALA A 564 17.95 3.85 8.99
N ALA A 565 17.17 3.60 10.05
CA ALA A 565 17.55 2.66 11.11
C ALA A 565 16.50 1.54 11.24
N ILE A 566 16.92 0.29 11.45
CA ILE A 566 15.98 -0.82 11.66
C ILE A 566 15.53 -0.84 13.12
N LYS A 567 14.21 -0.81 13.35
CA LYS A 567 13.56 -0.99 14.66
C LYS A 567 12.44 -2.03 14.50
N ALA A 568 12.62 -3.23 15.02
CA ALA A 568 11.71 -4.36 14.74
C ALA A 568 11.46 -5.26 15.95
N ARG A 569 10.27 -5.86 15.99
CA ARG A 569 9.98 -7.09 16.75
C ARG A 569 10.03 -8.31 15.83
N LEU A 570 10.44 -9.46 16.36
CA LEU A 570 10.46 -10.72 15.60
C LEU A 570 9.05 -11.17 15.20
N HIS A 571 8.90 -11.71 13.98
CA HIS A 571 7.64 -12.24 13.40
C HIS A 571 6.39 -11.33 13.53
N SER A 572 6.58 -10.02 13.72
CA SER A 572 5.52 -9.00 13.72
C SER A 572 5.32 -8.45 12.31
N THR A 573 4.07 -8.33 11.85
CA THR A 573 3.71 -7.62 10.60
C THR A 573 3.31 -6.16 10.85
N ALA A 574 3.18 -5.75 12.12
CA ALA A 574 2.74 -4.40 12.50
C ALA A 574 3.84 -3.34 12.29
N ASP A 575 3.46 -2.06 12.16
CA ASP A 575 4.41 -0.95 12.23
C ASP A 575 4.95 -0.82 13.67
N ASP A 576 6.24 -1.11 13.86
CA ASP A 576 6.92 -1.11 15.15
C ASP A 576 7.64 0.23 15.43
N SER A 577 7.53 1.22 14.54
CA SER A 577 8.28 2.49 14.60
C SER A 577 8.01 3.35 15.84
N GLN A 578 6.81 3.23 16.43
CA GLN A 578 6.37 4.03 17.59
C GLN A 578 6.60 3.33 18.94
N LEU A 579 7.19 2.13 18.94
CA LEU A 579 7.38 1.35 20.15
C LEU A 579 8.57 1.87 20.99
N PRO A 580 8.46 1.87 22.34
CA PRO A 580 9.58 2.23 23.20
C PRO A 580 10.75 1.26 23.01
N PRO A 581 12.02 1.71 23.16
CA PRO A 581 13.20 0.89 22.88
C PRO A 581 13.21 -0.46 23.57
N ASP A 582 12.75 -0.53 24.83
CA ASP A 582 12.74 -1.75 25.64
C ASP A 582 11.77 -2.83 25.13
N SER A 583 10.91 -2.50 24.16
CA SER A 583 9.95 -3.43 23.56
C SER A 583 10.34 -3.93 22.16
N LEU A 584 11.48 -3.47 21.63
CA LEU A 584 12.02 -3.89 20.34
C LEU A 584 12.91 -5.14 20.53
N SER A 585 12.79 -6.10 19.60
CA SER A 585 13.67 -7.29 19.58
C SER A 585 15.00 -7.00 18.88
N VAL A 586 14.99 -6.08 17.92
CA VAL A 586 16.16 -5.69 17.12
C VAL A 586 16.19 -4.17 16.98
N GLN A 587 17.33 -3.58 17.33
CA GLN A 587 17.68 -2.20 17.01
C GLN A 587 19.00 -2.21 16.25
N GLY A 588 18.93 -2.01 14.94
CA GLY A 588 20.09 -2.07 14.05
C GLY A 588 20.83 -0.73 13.95
N PRO A 589 22.12 -0.74 13.56
CA PRO A 589 22.82 0.49 13.16
C PRO A 589 22.14 1.16 11.94
N ARG A 590 22.47 2.43 11.69
CA ARG A 590 21.97 3.16 10.51
C ARG A 590 22.41 2.46 9.24
N ILE A 591 21.51 2.33 8.27
CA ILE A 591 21.73 1.80 6.94
C ILE A 591 21.62 2.97 5.95
N ARG A 592 22.68 3.23 5.20
CA ARG A 592 22.66 4.10 4.03
C ARG A 592 22.11 3.33 2.85
N PHE A 593 21.14 3.90 2.15
CA PHE A 593 20.65 3.42 0.87
C PHE A 593 21.04 4.39 -0.24
N GLN A 594 21.70 3.87 -1.28
CA GLN A 594 22.09 4.66 -2.45
C GLN A 594 21.40 4.08 -3.69
N GLY A 595 20.56 4.89 -4.36
CA GLY A 595 19.89 4.50 -5.58
C GLY A 595 18.75 3.49 -5.38
N LEU A 596 18.00 3.61 -4.27
CA LEU A 596 16.79 2.81 -4.04
C LEU A 596 15.70 3.24 -5.03
N ARG A 597 15.37 2.37 -5.98
CA ARG A 597 14.47 2.65 -7.10
C ARG A 597 13.09 2.04 -6.85
N LEU A 598 12.06 2.88 -6.90
CA LEU A 598 10.66 2.49 -6.94
C LEU A 598 10.07 2.76 -8.31
N ALA A 599 9.28 1.84 -8.84
CA ALA A 599 8.66 1.97 -10.16
C ALA A 599 7.27 1.32 -10.22
N THR A 600 6.49 1.68 -11.23
CA THR A 600 5.14 1.11 -11.48
C THR A 600 5.14 -0.02 -12.51
N SER A 601 6.27 -0.29 -13.18
CA SER A 601 6.42 -1.36 -14.17
C SER A 601 7.77 -2.05 -14.07
N GLY A 602 7.81 -3.35 -14.35
CA GLY A 602 8.99 -4.20 -14.10
C GLY A 602 9.17 -4.46 -12.61
N ASP A 603 10.41 -4.47 -12.14
CA ASP A 603 10.70 -4.55 -10.70
C ASP A 603 10.23 -3.26 -10.01
N LYS A 604 9.15 -3.37 -9.23
CA LYS A 604 8.51 -2.24 -8.55
C LYS A 604 9.35 -1.67 -7.40
N LEU A 605 10.29 -2.44 -6.86
CA LEU A 605 11.30 -2.02 -5.90
C LEU A 605 12.62 -2.74 -6.19
N SER A 606 13.69 -1.97 -6.40
CA SER A 606 15.02 -2.49 -6.71
C SER A 606 16.12 -1.49 -6.36
N LEU A 607 17.39 -1.87 -6.53
CA LEU A 607 18.52 -0.94 -6.52
C LEU A 607 18.92 -0.62 -7.97
N LEU A 608 19.34 0.62 -8.23
CA LEU A 608 19.98 0.97 -9.50
C LEU A 608 21.30 0.20 -9.70
N PRO A 609 21.78 0.05 -10.95
CA PRO A 609 23.14 -0.45 -11.19
C PRO A 609 24.17 0.39 -10.42
N GLY A 610 24.95 -0.25 -9.55
CA GLY A 610 25.91 0.41 -8.66
C GLY A 610 25.31 1.02 -7.38
N GLY A 611 23.99 0.91 -7.18
CA GLY A 611 23.33 1.19 -5.90
C GLY A 611 23.64 0.14 -4.85
N TYR A 612 23.57 0.51 -3.57
CA TYR A 612 23.87 -0.38 -2.45
C TYR A 612 23.09 0.01 -1.19
N LEU A 613 23.01 -0.95 -0.27
CA LEU A 613 22.64 -0.74 1.13
C LEU A 613 23.90 -0.99 1.96
N ARG A 614 24.25 -0.12 2.90
CA ARG A 614 25.46 -0.26 3.71
C ARG A 614 25.24 0.23 5.13
N PHE A 615 25.80 -0.48 6.10
CA PHE A 615 25.78 -0.02 7.48
C PHE A 615 26.72 1.17 7.70
N GLU A 616 26.24 2.18 8.42
CA GLU A 616 27.04 3.31 8.90
C GLU A 616 27.51 3.04 10.34
N GLY A 617 28.81 2.77 10.49
CA GLY A 617 29.46 2.55 11.77
C GLY A 617 29.85 1.09 12.03
N GLU A 618 30.75 0.90 12.99
CA GLU A 618 31.17 -0.43 13.44
C GLU A 618 30.21 -0.95 14.52
N VAL A 619 29.71 -2.17 14.37
CA VAL A 619 28.98 -2.86 15.45
C VAL A 619 29.99 -3.54 16.35
N LYS A 620 30.01 -3.12 17.62
CA LYS A 620 30.90 -3.68 18.65
C LYS A 620 30.10 -4.56 19.61
N ILE A 621 30.54 -5.79 19.81
CA ILE A 621 30.06 -6.66 20.89
C ILE A 621 31.24 -6.95 21.81
N LEU A 622 31.09 -6.64 23.10
CA LEU A 622 32.14 -6.81 24.13
C LEU A 622 33.48 -6.14 23.76
N GLY A 623 33.44 -5.05 23.00
CA GLY A 623 34.63 -4.32 22.55
C GLY A 623 35.28 -4.85 21.26
N TYR A 624 34.77 -5.94 20.68
CA TYR A 624 35.24 -6.48 19.40
C TYR A 624 34.36 -5.99 18.25
N ASN A 625 34.99 -5.60 17.14
CA ASN A 625 34.30 -5.25 15.91
C ASN A 625 33.74 -6.52 15.27
N ILE A 626 32.42 -6.57 15.08
CA ILE A 626 31.79 -7.64 14.31
C ILE A 626 31.66 -7.18 12.86
N PRO A 627 32.25 -7.90 11.89
CA PRO A 627 32.00 -7.62 10.49
C PRO A 627 30.55 -7.98 10.15
N LEU A 628 29.74 -6.96 9.83
CA LEU A 628 28.42 -7.16 9.24
C LEU A 628 28.57 -7.09 7.72
N ALA A 629 27.96 -8.05 7.01
CA ALA A 629 27.84 -7.93 5.57
C ALA A 629 26.90 -6.76 5.23
N ASP A 630 27.15 -6.09 4.10
CA ASP A 630 26.24 -5.08 3.56
C ASP A 630 24.86 -5.72 3.30
N PRO A 631 23.74 -5.09 3.70
CA PRO A 631 22.41 -5.66 3.46
C PRO A 631 22.14 -5.90 1.98
N THR A 632 21.50 -7.02 1.66
CA THR A 632 21.14 -7.36 0.27
C THR A 632 19.63 -7.31 0.08
N LEU A 633 19.18 -6.67 -0.99
CA LEU A 633 17.76 -6.64 -1.38
C LEU A 633 17.53 -7.62 -2.53
N THR A 634 16.70 -8.62 -2.30
CA THR A 634 16.40 -9.69 -3.28
C THR A 634 14.89 -9.84 -3.48
N GLN A 635 14.50 -10.25 -4.69
CA GLN A 635 13.12 -10.60 -5.03
C GLN A 635 12.85 -12.06 -4.68
N VAL A 636 11.69 -12.34 -4.10
CA VAL A 636 11.24 -13.68 -3.70
C VAL A 636 10.22 -14.20 -4.72
N PRO A 637 10.19 -15.51 -5.04
CA PRO A 637 9.15 -16.10 -5.87
C PRO A 637 7.75 -15.69 -5.39
N GLY A 638 6.90 -15.19 -6.29
CA GLY A 638 5.58 -14.64 -5.95
C GLY A 638 5.50 -13.12 -5.84
N GLY A 639 6.62 -12.40 -6.04
CA GLY A 639 6.65 -10.92 -6.09
C GLY A 639 6.84 -10.24 -4.73
N GLY A 640 7.20 -11.01 -3.70
CA GLY A 640 7.66 -10.48 -2.41
C GLY A 640 9.12 -10.03 -2.46
N LEU A 641 9.55 -9.32 -1.41
CA LEU A 641 10.91 -8.82 -1.25
C LEU A 641 11.55 -9.36 0.01
N LYS A 642 12.87 -9.48 -0.02
CA LYS A 642 13.68 -9.94 1.09
C LYS A 642 14.91 -9.04 1.25
N LEU A 643 14.96 -8.34 2.37
CA LEU A 643 16.14 -7.61 2.82
C LEU A 643 16.93 -8.51 3.78
N SER A 644 18.10 -8.97 3.37
CA SER A 644 18.91 -9.95 4.10
C SER A 644 20.18 -9.32 4.66
N VAL A 645 20.52 -9.68 5.90
CA VAL A 645 21.75 -9.27 6.59
C VAL A 645 22.47 -10.52 7.08
N ASP A 646 23.62 -10.83 6.48
CA ASP A 646 24.49 -11.92 6.93
C ASP A 646 25.39 -11.44 8.08
N ILE A 647 25.39 -12.20 9.18
CA ILE A 647 26.21 -11.98 10.37
C ILE A 647 27.20 -13.13 10.45
N SER A 648 28.48 -12.81 10.27
CA SER A 648 29.57 -13.78 10.37
C SER A 648 30.61 -13.30 11.39
N LEU A 649 30.80 -14.07 12.45
CA LEU A 649 31.84 -13.83 13.45
C LEU A 649 33.00 -14.79 13.19
N ASN A 650 34.06 -14.29 12.57
CA ASN A 650 35.32 -15.01 12.42
C ASN A 650 36.35 -14.41 13.39
N LEU A 651 36.63 -15.11 14.49
CA LEU A 651 37.53 -14.61 15.54
C LEU A 651 39.00 -14.95 15.30
N LEU A 652 39.29 -15.90 14.40
CA LEU A 652 40.64 -16.35 14.05
C LEU A 652 40.78 -16.52 12.53
N ASN A 653 42.02 -16.40 12.04
CA ASN A 653 42.33 -16.58 10.63
C ASN A 653 42.11 -18.04 10.20
N GLN A 654 41.64 -18.32 8.98
CA GLN A 654 41.40 -19.70 8.52
C GLN A 654 42.67 -20.57 8.54
N ALA A 655 43.85 -19.96 8.45
CA ALA A 655 45.14 -20.63 8.58
C ALA A 655 45.53 -20.98 10.04
N ASP A 656 44.88 -20.37 11.03
CA ASP A 656 45.23 -20.43 12.47
C ASP A 656 44.09 -21.03 13.31
N ASN A 657 43.50 -22.14 12.86
CA ASN A 657 42.49 -22.91 13.62
C ASN A 657 41.18 -22.13 13.87
N GLY A 658 40.47 -21.83 12.78
CA GLY A 658 39.35 -20.91 12.72
C GLY A 658 38.21 -21.19 13.72
N PHE A 659 37.77 -20.12 14.39
CA PHE A 659 36.47 -20.00 15.03
C PHE A 659 35.56 -19.21 14.07
N ALA A 660 34.50 -19.85 13.57
CA ALA A 660 33.50 -19.23 12.73
C ALA A 660 32.10 -19.44 13.36
N ALA A 661 31.38 -18.35 13.58
CA ALA A 661 29.94 -18.41 13.86
C ALA A 661 29.17 -17.63 12.79
N GLN A 662 28.08 -18.19 12.27
CA GLN A 662 27.32 -17.60 11.16
C GLN A 662 25.81 -17.63 11.45
N THR A 663 25.10 -16.58 11.09
CA THR A 663 23.64 -16.49 11.08
C THR A 663 23.22 -15.40 10.09
N TYR A 664 21.94 -15.35 9.70
CA TYR A 664 21.41 -14.24 8.91
C TYR A 664 20.11 -13.71 9.51
N VAL A 665 19.74 -12.50 9.14
CA VAL A 665 18.45 -11.87 9.48
C VAL A 665 17.79 -11.40 8.19
N ASP A 666 16.59 -11.91 7.92
CA ASP A 666 15.79 -11.56 6.75
C ASP A 666 14.56 -10.75 7.19
N VAL A 667 14.36 -9.56 6.60
CA VAL A 667 13.10 -8.81 6.69
C VAL A 667 12.32 -9.03 5.39
N LEU A 668 11.13 -9.61 5.52
CA LEU A 668 10.26 -9.96 4.40
C LEU A 668 9.26 -8.83 4.15
N GLY A 669 9.00 -8.56 2.88
CA GLY A 669 8.02 -7.57 2.42
C GLY A 669 7.10 -8.15 1.36
N ALA A 670 5.81 -7.84 1.45
CA ALA A 670 4.80 -8.21 0.47
C ALA A 670 4.16 -6.95 -0.14
N LEU A 671 3.82 -7.01 -1.43
CA LEU A 671 3.07 -5.97 -2.11
C LEU A 671 1.57 -6.25 -2.02
N GLU A 672 0.82 -5.35 -1.40
CA GLU A 672 -0.64 -5.35 -1.43
C GLU A 672 -1.13 -4.31 -2.43
N THR A 673 -2.06 -4.70 -3.31
CA THR A 673 -2.74 -3.77 -4.22
C THR A 673 -4.21 -3.67 -3.84
N ASN A 674 -4.61 -2.54 -3.23
CA ASN A 674 -5.97 -2.29 -2.80
C ASN A 674 -6.61 -1.22 -3.69
N GLN A 675 -7.73 -1.54 -4.35
CA GLN A 675 -8.42 -0.63 -5.29
C GLN A 675 -7.49 -0.03 -6.37
N GLY A 676 -6.47 -0.78 -6.80
CA GLY A 676 -5.49 -0.32 -7.78
C GLY A 676 -4.46 0.66 -7.22
N ILE A 677 -4.31 0.76 -5.89
CA ILE A 677 -3.21 1.45 -5.21
C ILE A 677 -2.26 0.42 -4.60
N ASP A 678 -0.99 0.55 -4.93
CA ASP A 678 0.10 -0.32 -4.47
C ASP A 678 0.64 0.15 -3.12
N GLN A 679 0.80 -0.77 -2.17
CA GLN A 679 1.43 -0.52 -0.87
C GLN A 679 2.28 -1.72 -0.45
N TRP A 680 3.55 -1.47 -0.15
CA TRP A 680 4.43 -2.47 0.44
C TRP A 680 4.22 -2.56 1.94
N ARG A 681 4.08 -3.78 2.45
CA ARG A 681 3.93 -4.07 3.88
C ARG A 681 4.94 -5.10 4.33
N SER A 682 5.26 -5.08 5.61
CA SER A 682 6.14 -6.12 6.18
C SER A 682 5.39 -7.43 6.29
N ASP A 683 6.03 -8.49 5.80
CA ASP A 683 5.58 -9.88 5.90
C ASP A 683 6.35 -10.65 6.99
N GLY A 684 7.01 -9.92 7.90
CA GLY A 684 7.70 -10.46 9.06
C GLY A 684 9.23 -10.38 8.99
N LEU A 685 9.86 -10.92 10.02
CA LEU A 685 11.31 -10.97 10.20
C LEU A 685 11.69 -12.40 10.58
N VAL A 686 12.68 -12.97 9.90
CA VAL A 686 13.19 -14.33 10.10
C VAL A 686 14.66 -14.26 10.52
N ILE A 687 15.03 -15.02 11.55
CA ILE A 687 16.43 -15.23 11.91
C ILE A 687 16.84 -16.64 11.44
N GLY A 688 17.94 -16.73 10.70
CA GLY A 688 18.54 -17.99 10.29
C GLY A 688 19.09 -18.80 11.47
N SER A 689 19.41 -20.08 11.23
CA SER A 689 20.09 -20.89 12.25
C SER A 689 21.46 -20.32 12.58
N ILE A 690 21.81 -20.30 13.87
CA ILE A 690 23.15 -19.97 14.33
C ILE A 690 24.01 -21.21 14.13
N LEU A 691 25.10 -21.07 13.38
CA LEU A 691 26.07 -22.13 13.09
C LEU A 691 27.37 -21.81 13.80
N VAL A 692 28.01 -22.82 14.39
CA VAL A 692 29.32 -22.72 15.04
C VAL A 692 30.22 -23.82 14.50
N ASP A 693 31.37 -23.45 13.94
CA ASP A 693 32.41 -24.38 13.48
C ASP A 693 33.77 -23.91 14.05
N ILE A 694 34.37 -24.76 14.87
CA ILE A 694 35.68 -24.54 15.52
C ILE A 694 36.55 -25.74 15.19
N LYS A 695 37.70 -25.51 14.57
CA LYS A 695 38.67 -26.57 14.26
C LYS A 695 40.03 -26.22 14.84
N LEU A 696 40.40 -26.86 15.95
CA LEU A 696 41.72 -26.79 16.58
C LEU A 696 42.43 -28.16 16.46
N PRO A 697 43.77 -28.23 16.55
CA PRO A 697 44.52 -29.48 16.31
C PRO A 697 44.15 -30.67 17.21
N ALA A 698 43.57 -30.40 18.38
CA ALA A 698 43.14 -31.42 19.35
C ALA A 698 41.65 -31.32 19.73
N LEU A 699 40.89 -30.44 19.08
CA LEU A 699 39.50 -30.14 19.41
C LEU A 699 38.76 -29.63 18.17
N GLU A 700 37.77 -30.38 17.71
CA GLU A 700 36.79 -29.90 16.73
C GLU A 700 35.42 -29.75 17.41
N ILE A 701 34.78 -28.59 17.24
CA ILE A 701 33.42 -28.34 17.71
C ILE A 701 32.58 -27.92 16.51
N TYR A 702 31.47 -28.61 16.29
CA TYR A 702 30.51 -28.27 15.26
C TYR A 702 29.11 -28.28 15.87
N GLY A 703 28.36 -27.18 15.72
CA GLY A 703 27.02 -27.10 16.28
C GLY A 703 26.12 -26.11 15.59
N TYR A 704 24.83 -26.25 15.85
CA TYR A 704 23.82 -25.30 15.41
C TYR A 704 22.79 -25.03 16.50
N ALA A 705 22.16 -23.86 16.42
CA ALA A 705 20.95 -23.52 17.15
C ALA A 705 19.96 -22.89 16.17
N HIS A 706 18.84 -23.58 15.96
CA HIS A 706 17.73 -23.13 15.14
C HIS A 706 16.61 -22.62 16.04
N VAL A 707 16.22 -21.37 15.87
CA VAL A 707 15.10 -20.75 16.59
C VAL A 707 13.85 -20.88 15.74
N PHE A 708 12.74 -21.29 16.34
CA PHE A 708 11.45 -21.37 15.68
C PHE A 708 10.37 -20.69 16.53
N GLU A 709 9.45 -19.97 15.89
CA GLU A 709 8.26 -19.40 16.52
C GLU A 709 7.03 -19.67 15.66
N GLY A 710 5.86 -19.88 16.30
CA GLY A 710 4.59 -20.08 15.58
C GLY A 710 4.40 -21.45 14.92
N ASN A 711 5.23 -22.46 15.24
CA ASN A 711 5.05 -23.80 14.69
C ASN A 711 3.75 -24.46 15.23
N PRO A 712 2.90 -25.08 14.38
CA PRO A 712 1.63 -25.66 14.84
C PRO A 712 1.75 -26.77 15.90
N ALA A 713 2.83 -27.56 15.84
CA ALA A 713 3.08 -28.66 16.78
C ALA A 713 3.95 -28.24 17.97
N TYR A 714 4.97 -27.43 17.71
CA TYR A 714 6.03 -27.07 18.67
C TYR A 714 5.86 -25.68 19.30
N GLY A 715 5.02 -24.81 18.75
CA GLY A 715 4.86 -23.43 19.22
C GLY A 715 6.15 -22.62 18.99
N LYS A 716 6.74 -22.08 20.06
CA LYS A 716 7.98 -21.30 20.00
C LYS A 716 9.09 -21.92 20.84
N GLY A 717 10.33 -21.82 20.39
CA GLY A 717 11.46 -22.46 21.04
C GLY A 717 12.73 -22.46 20.19
N PHE A 718 13.65 -23.36 20.54
CA PHE A 718 14.85 -23.61 19.76
C PHE A 718 15.23 -25.09 19.78
N GLN A 719 15.83 -25.55 18.69
CA GLN A 719 16.46 -26.86 18.57
C GLN A 719 17.94 -26.63 18.30
N GLY A 720 18.81 -27.34 19.01
CA GLY A 720 20.24 -27.28 18.77
C GLY A 720 20.90 -28.65 18.84
N SER A 721 22.02 -28.76 18.15
CA SER A 721 22.92 -29.91 18.24
C SER A 721 24.34 -29.41 18.37
N LEU A 722 25.15 -30.12 19.14
CA LEU A 722 26.57 -29.84 19.33
C LEU A 722 27.35 -31.15 19.26
N GLN A 723 28.32 -31.21 18.36
CA GLN A 723 29.30 -32.28 18.26
C GLN A 723 30.66 -31.75 18.69
N VAL A 724 31.37 -32.52 19.49
CA VAL A 724 32.71 -32.21 19.98
C VAL A 724 33.60 -33.43 19.78
N LYS A 725 34.63 -33.32 18.92
CA LYS A 725 35.67 -34.34 18.74
C LYS A 725 36.92 -33.89 19.49
N VAL A 726 37.48 -34.74 20.34
CA VAL A 726 38.65 -34.41 21.18
C VAL A 726 39.76 -35.43 20.98
N GLY A 727 40.98 -34.96 20.78
CA GLY A 727 42.18 -35.77 20.49
C GLY A 727 42.93 -35.26 19.27
N GLU A 728 44.20 -35.63 19.13
CA GLU A 728 45.02 -35.27 17.96
C GLU A 728 44.45 -35.95 16.70
N TYR A 729 43.70 -35.19 15.91
CA TYR A 729 43.10 -35.69 14.67
C TYR A 729 44.10 -35.50 13.53
N VAL A 730 44.86 -36.55 13.25
CA VAL A 730 45.72 -36.64 12.06
C VAL A 730 45.25 -37.85 11.27
N PRO A 731 44.45 -37.68 10.20
CA PRO A 731 44.03 -38.78 9.35
C PRO A 731 45.23 -39.67 9.00
N PRO A 732 45.20 -40.99 9.28
CA PRO A 732 44.00 -41.81 9.50
C PRO A 732 43.64 -42.10 10.97
N GLN A 733 44.15 -41.34 11.95
CA GLN A 733 43.86 -41.58 13.37
C GLN A 733 42.52 -40.99 13.79
N ASP A 734 41.68 -41.83 14.41
CA ASP A 734 40.41 -41.42 14.98
C ASP A 734 40.58 -40.53 16.23
N PRO A 735 39.66 -39.59 16.49
CA PRO A 735 39.69 -38.79 17.71
C PRO A 735 39.63 -39.68 18.96
N ALA A 736 40.19 -39.23 20.08
CA ALA A 736 40.20 -40.02 21.31
C ALA A 736 38.78 -40.29 21.83
N PHE A 737 37.91 -39.29 21.76
CA PHE A 737 36.47 -39.44 21.97
C PHE A 737 35.64 -38.43 21.15
N THR A 738 34.41 -38.82 20.84
CA THR A 738 33.38 -37.99 20.18
C THR A 738 32.21 -37.81 21.14
N LEU A 739 31.80 -36.57 21.38
CA LEU A 739 30.61 -36.20 22.15
C LEU A 739 29.56 -35.59 21.23
N GLU A 740 28.33 -36.07 21.32
CA GLU A 740 27.16 -35.48 20.68
C GLU A 740 26.15 -35.05 21.72
N LEU A 741 25.62 -33.84 21.58
CA LEU A 741 24.57 -33.29 22.42
C LEU A 741 23.44 -32.78 21.52
N ASN A 742 22.21 -33.19 21.81
CA ASN A 742 21.01 -32.74 21.13
C ASN A 742 20.08 -32.12 22.17
N ALA A 743 19.50 -30.97 21.84
CA ALA A 743 18.58 -30.30 22.73
C ALA A 743 17.42 -29.65 21.96
N LEU A 744 16.23 -29.73 22.54
CA LEU A 744 15.03 -29.09 22.03
C LEU A 744 14.27 -28.51 23.22
N PHE A 745 14.06 -27.19 23.20
CA PHE A 745 13.30 -26.49 24.22
C PHE A 745 12.19 -25.71 23.55
N GLY A 746 10.99 -25.73 24.12
CA GLY A 746 9.92 -24.92 23.57
C GLY A 746 8.70 -24.78 24.46
N GLN A 747 7.77 -24.01 23.93
CA GLN A 747 6.49 -23.69 24.54
C GLN A 747 5.41 -23.68 23.46
N ALA A 748 4.52 -24.66 23.54
CA ALA A 748 3.22 -24.65 22.88
C ALA A 748 2.19 -24.06 23.85
N ASN A 749 1.07 -24.75 24.11
CA ASN A 749 0.17 -24.42 25.22
C ASN A 749 0.82 -24.68 26.60
N PHE A 750 1.89 -25.49 26.64
CA PHE A 750 2.68 -25.84 27.81
C PHE A 750 4.18 -25.82 27.44
N LYS A 751 5.05 -25.73 28.45
CA LYS A 751 6.50 -25.82 28.27
C LYS A 751 6.93 -27.28 28.18
N TYR A 752 7.88 -27.57 27.29
CA TYR A 752 8.44 -28.90 27.09
C TYR A 752 9.95 -28.79 26.81
N TRP A 753 10.68 -29.88 27.04
CA TRP A 753 12.10 -29.95 26.69
C TRP A 753 12.56 -31.38 26.45
N TYR A 754 13.62 -31.54 25.67
CA TYR A 754 14.34 -32.78 25.41
C TYR A 754 15.84 -32.47 25.41
N VAL A 755 16.63 -33.31 26.06
CA VAL A 755 18.08 -33.27 26.04
C VAL A 755 18.62 -34.69 25.95
N ASP A 756 19.58 -34.92 25.07
CA ASP A 756 20.23 -36.22 24.86
C ASP A 756 21.72 -36.01 24.61
N GLY A 757 22.55 -36.84 25.23
CA GLY A 757 23.99 -36.80 25.10
C GLY A 757 24.56 -38.19 24.89
N PHE A 758 25.49 -38.31 23.95
CA PHE A 758 26.15 -39.57 23.61
C PHE A 758 27.65 -39.37 23.49
N VAL A 759 28.44 -40.21 24.15
CA VAL A 759 29.90 -40.19 24.10
C VAL A 759 30.39 -41.53 23.57
N GLU A 760 31.28 -41.46 22.60
CA GLU A 760 31.98 -42.60 22.02
C GLU A 760 33.50 -42.46 22.25
N TRP A 761 34.16 -43.57 22.56
CA TRP A 761 35.62 -43.68 22.66
C TRP A 761 36.14 -44.52 21.50
N ASN A 762 36.96 -43.91 20.64
CA ASN A 762 37.44 -44.60 19.44
C ASN A 762 38.74 -45.37 19.72
N THR A 763 39.48 -44.96 20.77
CA THR A 763 40.81 -45.50 21.11
C THR A 763 40.83 -46.43 22.33
N ALA A 764 39.73 -46.51 23.09
CA ALA A 764 39.63 -47.31 24.30
C ALA A 764 38.27 -48.01 24.37
N THR A 765 38.26 -49.30 24.73
CA THR A 765 37.03 -50.08 24.92
C THR A 765 36.95 -50.66 26.33
N ALA A 766 35.73 -50.80 26.84
CA ALA A 766 35.47 -51.51 28.09
C ALA A 766 34.97 -52.92 27.77
N GLY A 767 35.77 -53.93 28.09
CA GLY A 767 35.37 -55.33 27.95
C GLY A 767 34.21 -55.67 28.88
N LEU A 768 33.12 -56.19 28.32
CA LEU A 768 32.06 -56.82 29.12
C LEU A 768 32.57 -58.15 29.66
N VAL A 769 32.25 -58.46 30.91
CA VAL A 769 32.71 -59.66 31.64
C VAL A 769 32.24 -60.98 30.99
N VAL A 770 31.35 -60.93 29.98
CA VAL A 770 30.76 -62.10 29.32
C VAL A 770 30.49 -61.84 27.83
N GLY A 771 31.37 -62.28 26.92
CA GLY A 771 31.05 -62.43 25.48
C GLY A 771 31.98 -61.73 24.47
N PRO A 772 31.78 -61.93 23.15
CA PRO A 772 32.59 -61.38 22.06
C PRO A 772 32.19 -59.93 21.68
N ILE A 773 31.78 -59.11 22.65
CA ILE A 773 31.28 -57.73 22.43
C ILE A 773 31.94 -56.81 23.45
N GLU A 774 32.43 -55.65 22.98
CA GLU A 774 33.00 -54.58 23.78
C GLU A 774 32.11 -53.33 23.71
N ILE A 775 32.06 -52.57 24.81
CA ILE A 775 31.36 -51.28 24.83
C ILE A 775 32.36 -50.19 24.47
N ASN A 776 32.04 -49.42 23.43
CA ASN A 776 32.82 -48.27 22.95
C ASN A 776 32.07 -46.94 23.09
N GLY A 777 30.83 -46.92 23.61
CA GLY A 777 30.14 -45.67 23.87
C GLY A 777 28.97 -45.80 24.84
N PHE A 778 28.66 -44.71 25.53
CA PHE A 778 27.49 -44.57 26.38
C PHE A 778 26.82 -43.24 26.14
N GLY A 779 25.49 -43.25 26.16
CA GLY A 779 24.68 -42.04 26.11
C GLY A 779 23.44 -42.15 26.97
N GLY A 780 22.74 -41.03 27.06
CA GLY A 780 21.47 -40.96 27.74
C GLY A 780 20.85 -39.58 27.60
N GLY A 781 19.54 -39.57 27.76
CA GLY A 781 18.74 -38.38 27.60
C GLY A 781 17.57 -38.36 28.57
N ALA A 782 16.98 -37.19 28.70
CA ALA A 782 15.74 -37.00 29.41
C ALA A 782 14.85 -36.02 28.65
N TYR A 783 13.55 -36.14 28.87
CA TYR A 783 12.58 -35.22 28.28
C TYR A 783 11.38 -34.99 29.18
N TYR A 784 10.71 -33.87 28.98
CA TYR A 784 9.57 -33.41 29.74
C TYR A 784 8.48 -32.91 28.80
N HIS A 785 7.23 -33.34 29.03
CA HIS A 785 6.10 -33.07 28.15
C HIS A 785 6.38 -33.36 26.67
N MET A 786 7.09 -34.45 26.39
CA MET A 786 7.36 -34.94 25.03
C MET A 786 7.07 -36.43 24.93
N LYS A 787 6.89 -36.93 23.72
CA LYS A 787 6.80 -38.38 23.43
C LYS A 787 7.42 -38.70 22.09
N MET A 788 7.86 -39.95 21.92
CA MET A 788 8.25 -40.49 20.62
C MET A 788 7.03 -40.54 19.68
N ALA A 789 7.20 -40.03 18.46
CA ALA A 789 6.18 -40.01 17.41
C ALA A 789 6.45 -41.05 16.31
N SER A 790 7.72 -41.19 15.89
CA SER A 790 8.13 -42.12 14.82
C SER A 790 9.60 -42.53 14.97
N VAL A 791 9.96 -43.62 14.31
CA VAL A 791 11.30 -44.23 14.38
C VAL A 791 11.75 -44.68 12.98
N ASN A 792 12.85 -44.11 12.48
CA ASN A 792 13.53 -44.54 11.26
C ASN A 792 15.02 -44.82 11.52
N LEU A 793 15.32 -45.95 12.18
CA LEU A 793 16.70 -46.30 12.56
C LEU A 793 17.60 -46.65 11.36
N ALA A 794 16.98 -47.07 10.24
CA ALA A 794 17.72 -47.46 9.04
C ALA A 794 18.13 -46.24 8.21
N GLY A 795 17.25 -45.24 8.07
CA GLY A 795 17.52 -43.99 7.35
C GLY A 795 18.12 -42.87 8.20
N GLY A 796 18.07 -42.97 9.53
CA GLY A 796 18.56 -41.92 10.42
C GLY A 796 17.64 -40.68 10.43
N GLY A 797 18.15 -39.55 10.93
CA GLY A 797 17.38 -38.31 11.02
C GLY A 797 17.34 -37.52 9.72
N ASP A 798 16.16 -37.06 9.32
CA ASP A 798 15.89 -36.29 8.10
C ASP A 798 16.12 -34.77 8.23
N GLY A 799 16.56 -34.31 9.40
CA GLY A 799 16.76 -32.87 9.68
C GLY A 799 15.47 -32.09 9.95
N THR A 800 14.31 -32.75 10.04
CA THR A 800 13.05 -32.07 10.40
C THR A 800 12.98 -31.72 11.90
N LEU A 801 12.16 -30.72 12.23
CA LEU A 801 11.98 -30.27 13.61
C LEU A 801 11.48 -31.40 14.52
N GLY A 802 12.24 -31.64 15.59
CA GLY A 802 12.06 -32.71 16.57
C GLY A 802 12.61 -34.09 16.18
N THR A 803 13.25 -34.23 15.02
CA THR A 803 13.89 -35.49 14.60
C THR A 803 15.37 -35.52 14.99
N MET A 804 15.73 -36.48 15.83
CA MET A 804 17.09 -36.68 16.35
C MET A 804 17.98 -37.37 15.31
N ALA A 805 19.30 -37.35 15.53
CA ALA A 805 20.26 -38.05 14.66
C ALA A 805 19.98 -39.54 14.48
N SER A 806 19.35 -40.16 15.48
CA SER A 806 18.89 -41.54 15.43
C SER A 806 17.73 -41.84 14.49
N GLY A 807 17.12 -40.82 13.86
CA GLY A 807 15.87 -41.00 13.11
C GLY A 807 14.65 -41.16 14.02
N VAL A 808 14.79 -40.87 15.31
CA VAL A 808 13.68 -40.87 16.26
C VAL A 808 13.13 -39.45 16.35
N ARG A 809 11.82 -39.31 16.15
CA ARG A 809 11.13 -38.02 16.21
C ARG A 809 10.37 -37.86 17.52
N TYR A 810 10.51 -36.71 18.17
CA TYR A 810 9.82 -36.37 19.42
C TYR A 810 8.89 -35.19 19.22
N VAL A 811 7.65 -35.31 19.71
CA VAL A 811 6.64 -34.25 19.64
C VAL A 811 6.16 -33.85 21.04
N PRO A 812 5.71 -32.60 21.25
CA PRO A 812 5.16 -32.18 22.53
C PRO A 812 3.94 -33.02 22.93
N TYR A 813 3.91 -33.43 24.20
CA TYR A 813 2.87 -34.26 24.79
C TYR A 813 2.77 -34.03 26.30
N GLU A 814 1.81 -33.19 26.70
CA GLU A 814 1.60 -32.73 28.08
C GLU A 814 1.55 -33.84 29.15
N PRO A 815 0.96 -35.03 28.92
CA PRO A 815 0.89 -36.04 29.97
C PRO A 815 2.25 -36.60 30.44
N THR A 816 3.32 -36.45 29.65
CA THR A 816 4.65 -36.97 30.03
C THR A 816 5.30 -36.14 31.12
N SER A 817 5.35 -36.65 32.35
CA SER A 817 6.06 -35.99 33.45
C SER A 817 7.58 -36.18 33.37
N LEU A 818 8.06 -37.29 32.81
CA LEU A 818 9.48 -37.57 32.63
C LEU A 818 9.66 -38.70 31.60
N GLY A 819 10.55 -38.49 30.64
CA GLY A 819 11.14 -39.54 29.83
C GLY A 819 12.61 -39.72 30.17
N LEU A 820 13.08 -40.97 30.17
CA LEU A 820 14.49 -41.31 30.40
C LEU A 820 14.96 -42.21 29.26
N LYS A 821 16.15 -41.92 28.73
CA LYS A 821 16.80 -42.65 27.65
C LYS A 821 18.20 -43.08 28.11
N ALA A 822 18.59 -44.30 27.79
CA ALA A 822 19.92 -44.82 28.03
C ALA A 822 20.39 -45.58 26.79
N THR A 823 21.56 -45.24 26.27
CA THR A 823 22.10 -45.77 25.02
C THR A 823 23.49 -46.35 25.27
N VAL A 824 23.78 -47.48 24.64
CA VAL A 824 25.10 -48.14 24.65
C VAL A 824 25.48 -48.42 23.20
N ALA A 825 26.69 -48.01 22.81
CA ALA A 825 27.33 -48.48 21.59
C ALA A 825 28.23 -49.66 21.90
N PHE A 826 28.23 -50.63 20.99
CA PHE A 826 28.95 -51.88 21.17
C PHE A 826 29.55 -52.36 19.84
N LYS A 827 30.74 -52.95 19.93
CA LYS A 827 31.46 -53.50 18.77
C LYS A 827 32.15 -54.82 19.08
N SER A 828 32.60 -55.53 18.06
CA SER A 828 33.41 -56.74 18.23
C SER A 828 34.89 -56.45 18.57
N PRO A 829 35.55 -57.27 19.42
CA PRO A 829 37.00 -57.23 19.57
C PRO A 829 37.75 -57.67 18.29
N GLY A 830 38.75 -56.90 17.83
CA GLY A 830 39.54 -57.22 16.64
C GLY A 830 38.87 -56.77 15.33
N ALA A 831 39.29 -57.33 14.18
CA ALA A 831 38.80 -56.95 12.84
C ALA A 831 37.28 -56.72 12.85
N ASP A 832 36.88 -55.47 12.65
CA ASP A 832 35.52 -54.95 12.90
C ASP A 832 34.50 -55.80 12.16
N PHE A 833 33.86 -56.78 12.83
CA PHE A 833 32.86 -57.64 12.19
C PHE A 833 31.44 -57.31 12.66
N LEU A 834 31.31 -56.58 13.77
CA LEU A 834 30.05 -56.17 14.35
C LEU A 834 30.19 -54.79 14.99
N ASP A 835 29.29 -53.88 14.64
CA ASP A 835 29.17 -52.55 15.24
C ASP A 835 27.68 -52.21 15.40
N GLY A 836 27.28 -51.61 16.51
CA GLY A 836 25.87 -51.34 16.78
C GLY A 836 25.60 -50.46 17.98
N VAL A 837 24.34 -50.03 18.07
CA VAL A 837 23.83 -49.18 19.15
C VAL A 837 22.51 -49.75 19.66
N ALA A 838 22.38 -49.85 20.98
CA ALA A 838 21.14 -50.26 21.65
C ALA A 838 20.69 -49.16 22.62
N THR A 839 19.41 -48.84 22.60
CA THR A 839 18.77 -47.82 23.41
C THR A 839 17.59 -48.39 24.18
N LEU A 840 17.55 -48.09 25.47
CA LEU A 840 16.42 -48.30 26.35
C LEU A 840 15.77 -46.94 26.64
N GLU A 841 14.45 -46.87 26.58
CA GLU A 841 13.70 -45.67 26.89
C GLU A 841 12.46 -45.98 27.75
N LEU A 842 12.23 -45.13 28.75
CA LEU A 842 11.14 -45.24 29.71
C LEU A 842 10.38 -43.92 29.76
N ARG A 843 9.06 -43.94 29.59
CA ARG A 843 8.19 -42.75 29.69
C ARG A 843 7.25 -42.86 30.88
N PHE A 844 7.19 -41.81 31.68
CA PHE A 844 6.32 -41.70 32.85
C PHE A 844 5.25 -40.62 32.65
N ALA A 845 4.05 -40.88 33.19
CA ALA A 845 3.03 -39.86 33.44
C ALA A 845 2.75 -39.83 34.95
N GLY A 846 3.04 -38.70 35.60
CA GLY A 846 3.18 -38.64 37.05
C GLY A 846 4.33 -39.54 37.53
N VAL A 847 4.00 -40.58 38.30
CA VAL A 847 4.95 -41.61 38.76
C VAL A 847 4.73 -42.97 38.09
N ALA A 848 3.71 -43.09 37.23
CA ALA A 848 3.36 -44.35 36.57
C ALA A 848 4.16 -44.50 35.28
N LEU A 849 4.79 -45.67 35.09
CA LEU A 849 5.42 -46.04 33.83
C LEU A 849 4.31 -46.25 32.79
N GLN A 850 4.34 -45.45 31.72
CA GLN A 850 3.39 -45.52 30.61
C GLN A 850 3.97 -46.26 29.41
N GLU A 851 5.29 -46.23 29.25
CA GLU A 851 5.92 -46.78 28.07
C GLU A 851 7.32 -47.32 28.36
N PHE A 852 7.62 -48.47 27.80
CA PHE A 852 8.94 -49.09 27.77
C PHE A 852 9.29 -49.33 26.31
N MET A 853 10.44 -48.84 25.86
CA MET A 853 10.92 -49.00 24.50
C MET A 853 12.35 -49.51 24.50
N PHE A 854 12.64 -50.46 23.63
CA PHE A 854 13.99 -50.96 23.40
C PHE A 854 14.24 -51.01 21.91
N TYR A 855 15.25 -50.27 21.44
CA TYR A 855 15.50 -50.14 20.02
C TYR A 855 16.97 -49.95 19.70
N GLY A 856 17.37 -50.39 18.52
CA GLY A 856 18.77 -50.36 18.14
C GLY A 856 19.01 -50.78 16.69
N LYS A 857 20.24 -50.57 16.25
CA LYS A 857 20.73 -51.04 14.95
C LYS A 857 22.07 -51.74 15.14
N VAL A 858 22.33 -52.75 14.32
CA VAL A 858 23.61 -53.47 14.27
C VAL A 858 24.00 -53.69 12.82
N GLU A 859 25.26 -53.48 12.53
CA GLU A 859 25.92 -53.74 11.26
C GLU A 859 26.90 -54.91 11.44
N ILE A 860 26.87 -55.88 10.53
CA ILE A 860 27.63 -57.13 10.57
C ILE A 860 28.40 -57.26 9.25
N VAL A 861 29.73 -57.38 9.32
CA VAL A 861 30.70 -57.42 8.19
C VAL A 861 30.78 -56.11 7.38
N PRO A 862 31.55 -55.10 7.82
CA PRO A 862 32.09 -54.06 6.95
C PRO A 862 33.18 -54.66 6.03
N PRO A 863 33.28 -54.27 4.75
CA PRO A 863 34.18 -54.91 3.80
C PRO A 863 35.66 -54.64 4.12
N ASN A 864 36.50 -55.61 3.78
CA ASN A 864 37.96 -55.59 3.88
C ASN A 864 38.58 -54.24 3.45
N GLY A 865 39.26 -53.57 4.39
CA GLY A 865 40.57 -52.96 4.14
C GLY A 865 40.66 -51.64 3.36
N ILE A 866 39.57 -50.92 3.12
CA ILE A 866 39.64 -49.51 2.68
C ILE A 866 38.66 -48.75 3.55
N GLY A 867 39.19 -47.86 4.41
CA GLY A 867 38.47 -47.21 5.50
C GLY A 867 37.06 -46.77 5.12
N GLY A 868 36.06 -47.27 5.85
CA GLY A 868 34.68 -47.00 5.53
C GLY A 868 33.71 -47.64 6.51
N GLY A 869 32.95 -46.78 7.20
CA GLY A 869 31.62 -47.10 7.69
C GLY A 869 31.49 -47.47 9.16
N ASP A 870 31.91 -46.60 10.08
CA ASP A 870 31.45 -46.67 11.48
C ASP A 870 29.92 -46.45 11.50
N ALA A 871 29.16 -47.41 12.05
CA ALA A 871 27.71 -47.28 12.18
C ALA A 871 27.34 -46.12 13.13
N VAL A 872 28.28 -45.75 14.00
CA VAL A 872 28.27 -44.58 14.89
C VAL A 872 28.67 -43.29 14.15
N ALA A 873 29.64 -43.34 13.23
CA ALA A 873 30.05 -42.18 12.41
C ALA A 873 28.94 -41.70 11.47
N LYS A 874 28.02 -42.57 11.04
CA LYS A 874 26.81 -42.13 10.30
C LYS A 874 25.86 -41.27 11.15
N PHE A 875 25.85 -41.39 12.47
CA PHE A 875 25.13 -40.44 13.33
C PHE A 875 25.83 -39.08 13.39
N SER A 876 27.16 -39.10 13.34
CA SER A 876 28.03 -37.93 13.53
C SER A 876 28.28 -37.10 12.28
N ASP A 877 28.49 -37.75 11.14
CA ASP A 877 28.99 -37.10 9.93
C ASP A 877 27.86 -36.50 9.08
N GLY A 878 26.63 -37.01 9.21
CA GLY A 878 25.43 -36.44 8.58
C GLY A 878 24.95 -35.12 9.19
N LEU A 879 25.51 -34.68 10.32
CA LEU A 879 25.10 -33.45 10.99
C LEU A 879 25.28 -32.21 10.10
N ARG A 880 26.35 -32.16 9.30
CA ARG A 880 26.64 -31.07 8.35
C ARG A 880 25.62 -31.00 7.21
N ASP A 881 25.27 -32.15 6.63
CA ASP A 881 24.34 -32.21 5.49
C ASP A 881 22.89 -31.92 5.94
N ARG A 882 22.49 -32.40 7.12
CA ARG A 882 21.13 -32.22 7.68
C ARG A 882 20.81 -30.79 8.10
N ILE A 883 21.82 -29.98 8.37
CA ILE A 883 21.67 -28.55 8.69
C ILE A 883 21.16 -27.75 7.49
N SER A 884 21.47 -28.19 6.27
CA SER A 884 21.01 -27.54 5.05
C SER A 884 19.50 -27.69 4.81
N ASP A 885 18.86 -28.68 5.43
CA ASP A 885 17.45 -29.00 5.25
C ASP A 885 16.54 -28.47 6.39
N LEU A 886 17.09 -28.07 7.55
CA LEU A 886 16.37 -27.43 8.67
C LEU A 886 15.61 -26.13 8.32
N PRO A 887 16.11 -25.23 7.45
CA PRO A 887 15.41 -24.00 7.09
C PRO A 887 14.32 -24.18 6.02
N LEU A 888 14.08 -25.41 5.52
CA LEU A 888 13.11 -25.66 4.46
C LEU A 888 11.69 -25.84 5.02
N ALA A 889 10.72 -25.21 4.37
CA ALA A 889 9.30 -25.46 4.62
C ALA A 889 8.97 -26.94 4.39
N GLU A 890 8.04 -27.47 5.19
CA GLU A 890 7.62 -28.88 5.29
C GLU A 890 7.21 -29.54 3.95
N GLU A 891 6.99 -28.73 2.90
CA GLU A 891 6.62 -29.17 1.56
C GLU A 891 7.82 -29.42 0.62
N ALA A 892 8.99 -28.80 0.86
CA ALA A 892 10.17 -28.91 0.00
C ALA A 892 11.04 -30.14 0.31
N SER A 893 10.96 -30.67 1.53
CA SER A 893 11.64 -31.91 1.95
C SER A 893 11.02 -33.16 1.31
N ARG A 894 9.75 -33.11 0.89
CA ARG A 894 9.04 -34.25 0.27
C ARG A 894 9.56 -34.65 -1.11
N THR A 895 10.39 -33.84 -1.75
CA THR A 895 10.95 -34.12 -3.09
C THR A 895 12.36 -34.74 -3.09
N LYS A 896 12.96 -34.99 -1.92
CA LYS A 896 14.24 -35.70 -1.81
C LYS A 896 14.10 -37.19 -1.43
N ASP A 897 12.88 -37.66 -1.18
CA ASP A 897 12.63 -39.05 -0.78
C ASP A 897 12.21 -39.90 -1.97
N GLU A 898 13.17 -40.37 -2.76
CA GLU A 898 13.03 -41.63 -3.50
C GLU A 898 14.37 -42.27 -3.92
N GLY A 899 15.50 -41.83 -3.37
CA GLY A 899 16.81 -42.31 -3.78
C GLY A 899 17.80 -42.43 -2.64
N GLU A 900 17.56 -43.33 -1.67
CA GLU A 900 18.60 -43.62 -0.69
C GLU A 900 18.52 -45.02 -0.09
N ILE A 901 18.71 -46.06 -0.93
CA ILE A 901 19.44 -47.28 -0.56
C ILE A 901 20.17 -47.80 -1.84
N ASP A 902 21.02 -46.97 -2.44
CA ASP A 902 21.96 -47.43 -3.48
C ASP A 902 23.39 -47.23 -2.94
N ASP A 903 23.70 -47.97 -1.87
CA ASP A 903 25.03 -47.96 -1.25
C ASP A 903 25.75 -49.24 -1.73
N PRO A 904 26.77 -49.13 -2.62
CA PRO A 904 27.35 -50.27 -3.36
C PRO A 904 28.27 -51.17 -2.52
N TYR A 905 28.25 -51.03 -1.19
CA TYR A 905 29.11 -51.80 -0.29
C TYR A 905 28.41 -53.07 0.23
N ASP A 906 29.21 -54.12 0.43
CA ASP A 906 28.78 -55.33 1.10
C ASP A 906 28.49 -55.00 2.57
N ARG A 907 27.25 -55.21 3.02
CA ARG A 907 26.82 -54.91 4.38
C ARG A 907 25.66 -55.79 4.81
N ILE A 908 25.64 -56.19 6.08
CA ILE A 908 24.46 -56.76 6.73
C ILE A 908 24.00 -55.77 7.80
N LEU A 909 22.87 -55.13 7.60
CA LEU A 909 22.27 -54.20 8.55
C LEU A 909 21.02 -54.83 9.16
N ALA A 910 20.89 -54.80 10.48
CA ALA A 910 19.67 -55.19 11.18
C ALA A 910 19.21 -54.10 12.15
N THR A 911 17.91 -53.86 12.22
CA THR A 911 17.29 -52.95 13.19
C THR A 911 16.27 -53.70 14.02
N LEU A 912 16.15 -53.31 15.30
CA LEU A 912 15.16 -53.82 16.23
C LEU A 912 14.46 -52.65 16.89
N PHE A 913 13.14 -52.73 16.99
CA PHE A 913 12.30 -51.83 17.74
C PHE A 913 11.28 -52.65 18.53
N LEU A 914 11.24 -52.47 19.84
CA LEU A 914 10.29 -53.09 20.76
C LEU A 914 9.64 -51.99 21.57
N ARG A 915 8.32 -52.04 21.74
CA ARG A 915 7.57 -51.06 22.52
C ARG A 915 6.46 -51.75 23.31
N MET A 916 6.42 -51.48 24.60
CA MET A 916 5.31 -51.81 25.49
C MET A 916 4.65 -50.49 25.93
N ASN A 917 3.36 -50.35 25.66
CA ASN A 917 2.56 -49.20 26.02
C ASN A 917 1.47 -49.63 27.02
N PHE A 918 1.28 -48.83 28.07
CA PHE A 918 0.33 -49.07 29.16
C PHE A 918 -0.74 -47.96 29.28
N GLU A 919 -0.64 -46.88 28.49
CA GLU A 919 -1.41 -45.64 28.67
C GLU A 919 -2.92 -45.82 28.50
N LEU A 920 -3.33 -46.59 27.50
CA LEU A 920 -4.74 -46.92 27.24
C LEU A 920 -5.05 -48.40 27.47
N GLY A 921 -4.13 -49.12 28.12
CA GLY A 921 -4.13 -50.57 28.31
C GLY A 921 -2.89 -51.22 27.68
N PHE A 922 -2.75 -52.54 27.85
CA PHE A 922 -1.54 -53.26 27.46
C PHE A 922 -1.45 -53.42 25.94
N GLU A 923 -0.38 -52.86 25.36
CA GLU A 923 0.02 -53.06 23.98
C GLU A 923 1.51 -53.42 23.92
N PHE A 924 1.85 -54.51 23.25
CA PHE A 924 3.22 -54.91 22.99
C PHE A 924 3.41 -55.06 21.49
N GLN A 925 4.33 -54.28 20.96
CA GLN A 925 4.68 -54.29 19.54
C GLN A 925 6.18 -54.46 19.36
N GLY A 926 6.56 -55.02 18.23
CA GLY A 926 7.95 -55.01 17.84
C GLY A 926 8.16 -55.27 16.36
N THR A 927 9.14 -54.56 15.83
CA THR A 927 9.53 -54.61 14.42
C THR A 927 11.02 -54.90 14.34
N CYS A 928 11.39 -55.86 13.49
CA CYS A 928 12.76 -56.19 13.15
C CYS A 928 12.92 -56.07 11.64
N ARG A 929 13.97 -55.40 11.17
CA ARG A 929 14.30 -55.33 9.73
C ARG A 929 15.72 -55.79 9.51
N ALA A 930 15.96 -56.45 8.39
CA ALA A 930 17.28 -56.85 7.95
C ALA A 930 17.48 -56.48 6.47
N TYR A 931 18.67 -55.98 6.16
CA TYR A 931 19.15 -55.71 4.81
C TYR A 931 20.50 -56.40 4.63
N ILE A 932 20.71 -57.01 3.48
CA ILE A 932 21.95 -57.70 3.12
C ILE A 932 22.36 -57.23 1.72
N SER A 933 23.61 -56.82 1.58
CA SER A 933 24.33 -56.68 0.32
C SER A 933 25.61 -57.48 0.43
N ALA A 934 25.92 -58.34 -0.54
CA ALA A 934 27.15 -59.14 -0.54
C ALA A 934 27.69 -59.35 -1.96
N ALA A 935 29.01 -59.55 -2.05
CA ALA A 935 29.76 -59.72 -3.29
C ALA A 935 29.56 -58.56 -4.28
N GLN A 936 29.72 -57.32 -3.82
CA GLN A 936 29.57 -56.07 -4.57
C GLN A 936 28.18 -55.90 -5.19
N GLY A 937 27.13 -56.15 -4.40
CA GLY A 937 25.74 -56.06 -4.86
C GLY A 937 25.29 -57.21 -5.76
N VAL A 938 26.06 -58.30 -5.85
CA VAL A 938 25.63 -59.54 -6.51
C VAL A 938 24.50 -60.19 -5.73
N ILE A 939 24.54 -60.19 -4.40
CA ILE A 939 23.46 -60.66 -3.54
C ILE A 939 22.88 -59.46 -2.83
N VAL A 940 21.61 -59.15 -3.05
CA VAL A 940 20.88 -58.11 -2.33
C VAL A 940 19.63 -58.72 -1.73
N GLY A 941 19.41 -58.56 -0.44
CA GLY A 941 18.23 -59.07 0.23
C GLY A 941 17.71 -58.09 1.26
N GLN A 942 16.40 -58.16 1.50
CA GLN A 942 15.75 -57.37 2.55
C GLN A 942 14.57 -58.14 3.12
N GLY A 943 14.19 -57.81 4.35
CA GLY A 943 12.99 -58.38 4.96
C GLY A 943 12.74 -57.79 6.33
N GLY A 944 11.57 -58.08 6.87
CA GLY A 944 11.25 -57.69 8.23
C GLY A 944 10.19 -58.58 8.86
N ILE A 945 10.15 -58.51 10.19
CA ILE A 945 9.16 -59.15 11.02
C ILE A 945 8.49 -58.05 11.85
N ASP A 946 7.16 -58.08 11.91
CA ASP A 946 6.38 -57.20 12.75
C ASP A 946 5.43 -58.03 13.61
N PHE A 947 5.31 -57.70 14.89
CA PHE A 947 4.34 -58.31 15.76
C PHE A 947 3.62 -57.25 16.59
N LEU A 948 2.35 -57.53 16.90
CA LEU A 948 1.51 -56.70 17.73
C LEU A 948 0.64 -57.57 18.61
N VAL A 949 0.47 -57.16 19.86
CA VAL A 949 -0.56 -57.62 20.78
C VAL A 949 -1.12 -56.38 21.46
N SER A 950 -2.33 -55.97 21.08
CA SER A 950 -3.00 -54.77 21.60
C SER A 950 -4.36 -55.14 22.21
N THR A 951 -4.44 -55.08 23.54
CA THR A 951 -5.71 -55.27 24.26
C THR A 951 -6.71 -54.14 24.01
N PRO A 952 -6.33 -52.84 23.94
CA PRO A 952 -7.28 -51.76 23.73
C PRO A 952 -7.86 -51.75 22.32
N GLN A 953 -7.03 -52.09 21.32
CA GLN A 953 -7.47 -52.16 19.92
C GLN A 953 -8.14 -53.50 19.58
N ASN A 954 -8.07 -54.49 20.49
CA ASN A 954 -8.42 -55.89 20.22
C ASN A 954 -7.73 -56.40 18.94
N ARG A 955 -6.44 -56.09 18.78
CA ARG A 955 -5.62 -56.45 17.61
C ARG A 955 -4.44 -57.30 17.99
N TRP A 956 -4.10 -58.28 17.15
CA TRP A 956 -2.85 -59.02 17.24
C TRP A 956 -2.41 -59.51 15.86
N HIS A 957 -1.11 -59.55 15.64
CA HIS A 957 -0.53 -60.19 14.47
C HIS A 957 0.93 -60.61 14.67
N LEU A 958 1.36 -61.50 13.77
CA LEU A 958 2.75 -61.79 13.44
C LEU A 958 2.87 -61.75 11.91
N TYR A 959 3.60 -60.77 11.42
CA TYR A 959 3.89 -60.53 10.01
C TYR A 959 5.36 -60.81 9.74
N VAL A 960 5.62 -61.67 8.77
CA VAL A 960 6.96 -62.08 8.33
C VAL A 960 7.03 -61.74 6.85
N GLY A 961 7.53 -60.54 6.53
CA GLY A 961 7.35 -59.91 5.22
C GLY A 961 5.92 -59.39 5.00
N GLY A 962 5.79 -58.34 4.20
CA GLY A 962 4.50 -57.79 3.77
C GLY A 962 4.23 -57.94 2.28
N TYR A 963 3.18 -57.29 1.80
CA TYR A 963 2.80 -57.34 0.39
C TYR A 963 3.71 -56.49 -0.50
N THR A 964 3.89 -56.92 -1.75
CA THR A 964 4.73 -56.26 -2.77
C THR A 964 4.31 -54.82 -3.12
N ASN A 965 3.12 -54.39 -2.73
CA ASN A 965 2.62 -53.04 -2.97
C ASN A 965 2.67 -52.13 -1.73
N GLY A 966 3.33 -52.56 -0.65
CA GLY A 966 3.56 -51.73 0.55
C GLY A 966 2.32 -51.49 1.43
N MET A 967 1.22 -52.23 1.23
CA MET A 967 -0.01 -52.05 2.03
C MET A 967 0.10 -52.51 3.49
N ILE A 968 1.09 -53.34 3.83
CA ILE A 968 1.36 -53.75 5.21
C ILE A 968 2.30 -52.70 5.80
N VAL A 969 1.87 -51.99 6.84
CA VAL A 969 2.68 -51.02 7.58
C VAL A 969 3.00 -51.62 8.94
N ALA A 970 4.27 -51.65 9.30
CA ALA A 970 4.74 -52.22 10.56
C ALA A 970 4.63 -51.22 11.73
N GLY A 971 4.88 -51.69 12.96
CA GLY A 971 4.79 -50.89 14.19
C GLY A 971 5.78 -49.72 14.28
N ASP A 972 6.80 -49.68 13.42
CA ASP A 972 7.73 -48.54 13.25
C ASP A 972 7.18 -47.44 12.31
N GLY A 973 6.01 -47.66 11.70
CA GLY A 973 5.34 -46.70 10.81
C GLY A 973 5.78 -46.79 9.35
N LEU A 974 6.67 -47.72 8.99
CA LEU A 974 7.17 -47.90 7.63
C LEU A 974 6.51 -49.09 6.93
N PRO A 975 6.31 -49.05 5.60
CA PRO A 975 5.87 -50.22 4.83
C PRO A 975 6.77 -51.43 5.09
N LEU A 976 6.15 -52.60 5.27
CA LEU A 976 6.83 -53.89 5.43
C LEU A 976 6.95 -54.54 4.05
N PRO A 977 8.15 -54.57 3.44
CA PRO A 977 8.34 -55.28 2.16
C PRO A 977 8.23 -56.80 2.38
N PRO A 978 7.99 -57.59 1.31
CA PRO A 978 8.18 -59.03 1.39
C PRO A 978 9.65 -59.34 1.73
N ILE A 979 9.90 -60.51 2.32
CA ILE A 979 11.26 -61.00 2.47
C ILE A 979 11.75 -61.36 1.07
N SER A 980 12.79 -60.70 0.59
CA SER A 980 13.30 -60.88 -0.75
C SER A 980 14.81 -61.10 -0.78
N VAL A 981 15.24 -61.81 -1.82
CA VAL A 981 16.64 -61.95 -2.23
C VAL A 981 16.72 -61.79 -3.75
N SER A 982 17.70 -61.03 -4.21
CA SER A 982 18.02 -60.81 -5.61
C SER A 982 19.48 -61.17 -5.85
N LEU A 983 19.73 -61.83 -6.98
CA LEU A 983 21.00 -62.28 -7.48
C LEU A 983 21.28 -61.58 -8.81
N ASN A 984 22.29 -60.73 -8.84
CA ASN A 984 22.78 -60.07 -10.05
C ASN A 984 23.97 -60.88 -10.59
N LEU A 985 23.74 -61.76 -11.58
CA LEU A 985 24.69 -62.79 -12.02
C LEU A 985 25.57 -62.35 -13.21
N GLY A 986 25.70 -61.05 -13.50
CA GLY A 986 26.49 -60.48 -14.60
C GLY A 986 25.68 -59.68 -15.63
N GLU A 987 26.29 -59.31 -16.75
CA GLU A 987 25.71 -58.46 -17.82
C GLU A 987 24.31 -58.90 -18.25
N GLY A 988 23.28 -58.27 -17.66
CA GLY A 988 21.88 -58.47 -18.01
C GLY A 988 21.19 -59.69 -17.39
N ILE A 989 21.80 -60.43 -16.46
CA ILE A 989 21.16 -61.59 -15.80
C ILE A 989 20.83 -61.26 -14.35
N THR A 990 19.54 -61.26 -14.03
CA THR A 990 19.02 -61.03 -12.67
C THR A 990 18.04 -62.14 -12.31
N ALA A 991 18.12 -62.67 -11.09
CA ALA A 991 17.18 -63.64 -10.56
C ALA A 991 16.79 -63.23 -9.15
N GLY A 992 15.52 -63.35 -8.78
CA GLY A 992 15.04 -62.98 -7.46
C GLY A 992 13.99 -63.95 -6.94
N ALA A 993 13.83 -63.93 -5.63
CA ALA A 993 12.77 -64.62 -4.93
C ALA A 993 12.23 -63.72 -3.82
N ASP A 994 10.93 -63.75 -3.60
CA ASP A 994 10.27 -63.07 -2.51
C ASP A 994 9.23 -63.97 -1.83
N ALA A 995 9.00 -63.75 -0.54
CA ALA A 995 8.03 -64.49 0.26
C ALA A 995 7.46 -63.64 1.41
N TYR A 996 6.25 -63.97 1.83
CA TYR A 996 5.63 -63.39 3.02
C TYR A 996 4.73 -64.41 3.74
N PHE A 997 4.57 -64.24 5.05
CA PHE A 997 3.62 -64.95 5.89
C PHE A 997 3.01 -63.99 6.92
N LEU A 998 1.70 -63.81 6.84
CA LEU A 998 0.92 -62.93 7.69
C LEU A 998 -0.06 -63.78 8.49
N THR A 999 -0.14 -63.58 9.81
CA THR A 999 -1.22 -64.12 10.63
C THR A 999 -1.65 -63.12 11.68
N GLY A 1000 -2.94 -63.04 11.97
CA GLY A 1000 -3.47 -62.04 12.88
C GLY A 1000 -4.98 -61.88 12.74
N ASN A 1001 -5.52 -60.87 13.40
CA ASN A 1001 -6.93 -60.48 13.29
C ASN A 1001 -7.18 -59.17 12.53
N ASP A 1002 -6.12 -58.61 11.95
CA ASP A 1002 -6.07 -57.29 11.33
C ASP A 1002 -5.44 -57.30 9.93
N ILE A 1003 -5.55 -58.43 9.20
CA ILE A 1003 -5.01 -58.55 7.84
C ILE A 1003 -5.91 -57.77 6.87
N PRO A 1004 -5.39 -56.82 6.08
CA PRO A 1004 -6.20 -55.87 5.28
C PRO A 1004 -6.91 -56.47 4.06
N GLY A 1005 -6.83 -57.79 3.89
CA GLY A 1005 -7.45 -58.53 2.80
C GLY A 1005 -6.48 -59.44 2.06
N PRO A 1006 -6.93 -60.10 0.99
CA PRO A 1006 -6.08 -60.98 0.21
C PRO A 1006 -4.92 -60.19 -0.46
N PRO A 1007 -3.75 -60.83 -0.61
CA PRO A 1007 -2.59 -60.23 -1.26
C PRO A 1007 -2.91 -59.74 -2.68
N PRO A 1008 -2.29 -58.64 -3.16
CA PRO A 1008 -2.34 -58.23 -4.56
C PRO A 1008 -1.59 -59.26 -5.44
N LEU A 1009 -1.87 -59.29 -6.74
CA LEU A 1009 -1.07 -60.08 -7.69
C LEU A 1009 0.36 -59.54 -7.73
N HIS A 1010 1.37 -60.39 -7.91
CA HIS A 1010 2.75 -59.91 -8.04
C HIS A 1010 2.88 -58.93 -9.24
N PRO A 1011 3.57 -57.77 -9.11
CA PRO A 1011 3.63 -56.75 -10.17
C PRO A 1011 4.13 -57.28 -11.52
N LEU A 1012 5.12 -58.19 -11.51
CA LEU A 1012 5.64 -58.82 -12.73
C LEU A 1012 4.58 -59.69 -13.43
N ALA A 1013 3.79 -60.45 -12.67
CA ALA A 1013 2.71 -61.25 -13.23
C ALA A 1013 1.57 -60.36 -13.76
N ALA A 1014 1.23 -59.30 -13.02
CA ALA A 1014 0.20 -58.35 -13.43
C ALA A 1014 0.59 -57.64 -14.74
N ALA A 1015 1.86 -57.24 -14.88
CA ALA A 1015 2.40 -56.67 -16.11
C ALA A 1015 2.34 -57.65 -17.29
N TYR A 1016 2.69 -58.92 -17.08
CA TYR A 1016 2.64 -59.95 -18.12
C TYR A 1016 1.21 -60.26 -18.60
N PHE A 1017 0.27 -60.46 -17.68
CA PHE A 1017 -1.13 -60.79 -18.01
C PHE A 1017 -2.00 -59.57 -18.36
N GLY A 1018 -1.42 -58.35 -18.39
CA GLY A 1018 -2.15 -57.12 -18.72
C GLY A 1018 -3.24 -56.76 -17.70
N ILE A 1019 -3.02 -57.09 -16.42
CA ILE A 1019 -3.96 -56.80 -15.34
C ILE A 1019 -3.57 -55.45 -14.72
N SER A 1020 -4.40 -54.43 -14.92
CA SER A 1020 -4.23 -53.14 -14.27
C SER A 1020 -4.28 -53.33 -12.75
N GLN A 1021 -3.17 -53.04 -12.08
CA GLN A 1021 -3.17 -52.81 -10.65
C GLN A 1021 -3.63 -51.38 -10.45
N GLN A 1022 -4.78 -51.16 -9.80
CA GLN A 1022 -5.16 -49.80 -9.44
C GLN A 1022 -4.07 -49.21 -8.53
N PRO A 1023 -3.58 -47.99 -8.81
CA PRO A 1023 -2.59 -47.34 -7.97
C PRO A 1023 -3.17 -47.07 -6.57
N PRO A 1024 -2.32 -46.92 -5.54
CA PRO A 1024 -2.74 -46.69 -4.15
C PRO A 1024 -3.71 -45.51 -3.94
N GLY A 1025 -3.79 -44.57 -4.89
CA GLY A 1025 -4.55 -43.32 -4.79
C GLY A 1025 -6.07 -43.46 -4.61
N ASN A 1026 -6.73 -44.48 -5.18
CA ASN A 1026 -8.19 -44.65 -5.01
C ASN A 1026 -8.56 -45.58 -3.84
N ARG A 1027 -7.58 -46.25 -3.23
CA ARG A 1027 -7.81 -47.06 -2.03
C ARG A 1027 -7.69 -46.23 -0.76
N ASN A 1028 -6.99 -45.10 -0.75
CA ASN A 1028 -6.92 -44.19 0.41
C ASN A 1028 -8.29 -43.60 0.81
N GLN A 1029 -9.23 -43.42 -0.13
CA GLN A 1029 -10.59 -42.99 0.20
C GLN A 1029 -11.45 -44.11 0.86
N LEU A 1030 -11.04 -45.38 0.74
CA LEU A 1030 -11.71 -46.56 1.32
C LEU A 1030 -10.84 -47.31 2.35
N ALA A 1031 -9.57 -46.94 2.54
CA ALA A 1031 -8.62 -47.64 3.42
C ALA A 1031 -9.01 -47.53 4.89
N SER A 1032 -9.70 -46.44 5.26
CA SER A 1032 -10.32 -46.27 6.58
C SER A 1032 -11.56 -47.16 6.79
N HIS A 1033 -12.11 -47.76 5.73
CA HIS A 1033 -13.34 -48.56 5.75
C HIS A 1033 -13.14 -50.03 5.30
N ALA A 1034 -11.95 -50.40 4.81
CA ALA A 1034 -11.64 -51.78 4.44
C ALA A 1034 -11.70 -52.67 5.69
N ALA A 1035 -12.47 -53.76 5.61
CA ALA A 1035 -12.63 -54.68 6.71
C ALA A 1035 -11.38 -55.53 6.85
N MET A 1036 -10.85 -55.62 8.07
CA MET A 1036 -9.71 -56.49 8.36
C MET A 1036 -10.16 -57.91 8.66
N GLY A 1037 -9.39 -58.90 8.20
CA GLY A 1037 -9.67 -60.32 8.33
C GLY A 1037 -8.84 -60.99 9.42
N THR A 1038 -9.43 -62.00 10.07
CA THR A 1038 -8.74 -62.90 11.01
C THR A 1038 -8.35 -64.21 10.35
N GLY A 1039 -7.06 -64.56 10.39
CA GLY A 1039 -6.57 -65.82 9.81
C GLY A 1039 -5.11 -65.73 9.40
N PHE A 1040 -4.80 -66.18 8.17
CA PHE A 1040 -3.46 -66.12 7.61
C PHE A 1040 -3.46 -65.83 6.11
N ALA A 1041 -2.37 -65.24 5.63
CA ALA A 1041 -2.07 -65.07 4.21
C ALA A 1041 -0.58 -65.34 3.98
N PHE A 1042 -0.22 -66.06 2.93
CA PHE A 1042 1.17 -66.35 2.58
C PHE A 1042 1.32 -66.51 1.08
N GLY A 1043 2.50 -66.16 0.59
CA GLY A 1043 2.82 -66.25 -0.81
C GLY A 1043 4.33 -66.31 -1.01
N ALA A 1044 4.71 -66.80 -2.18
CA ALA A 1044 6.09 -66.81 -2.62
C ALA A 1044 6.15 -66.66 -4.14
N ALA A 1045 7.18 -65.96 -4.61
CA ALA A 1045 7.46 -65.81 -6.02
C ALA A 1045 8.94 -65.99 -6.30
N VAL A 1046 9.24 -66.47 -7.51
CA VAL A 1046 10.57 -66.56 -8.09
C VAL A 1046 10.51 -65.95 -9.48
N TYR A 1047 11.50 -65.15 -9.84
CA TYR A 1047 11.55 -64.50 -11.14
C TYR A 1047 12.99 -64.37 -11.62
N ALA A 1048 13.17 -64.34 -12.93
CA ALA A 1048 14.45 -64.11 -13.57
C ALA A 1048 14.26 -63.26 -14.83
N ARG A 1049 15.15 -62.29 -15.00
CA ARG A 1049 15.26 -61.49 -16.21
C ARG A 1049 16.65 -61.67 -16.81
N ILE A 1050 16.66 -61.97 -18.10
CA ILE A 1050 17.83 -62.12 -18.94
C ILE A 1050 17.71 -61.05 -20.04
N ASP A 1051 18.63 -60.10 -20.13
CA ASP A 1051 18.76 -59.13 -21.22
C ASP A 1051 20.22 -59.09 -21.68
N VAL A 1052 20.59 -60.04 -22.52
CA VAL A 1052 21.97 -60.19 -23.01
C VAL A 1052 22.04 -59.69 -24.45
N ARG A 1053 22.95 -58.74 -24.70
CA ARG A 1053 23.39 -58.37 -26.05
C ARG A 1053 24.62 -59.19 -26.41
N ILE A 1054 24.61 -59.82 -27.58
CA ILE A 1054 25.65 -60.79 -27.93
C ILE A 1054 26.95 -60.07 -28.41
N ARG A 1055 26.84 -58.87 -29.00
CA ARG A 1055 27.96 -57.96 -29.36
C ARG A 1055 27.47 -56.52 -29.48
N ASP A 1056 28.31 -55.55 -29.08
CA ASP A 1056 28.02 -54.11 -29.19
C ASP A 1056 28.50 -53.47 -30.52
N GLU A 1057 29.29 -54.17 -31.35
CA GLU A 1057 29.77 -53.67 -32.65
C GLU A 1057 29.79 -54.76 -33.76
N GLY A 1058 29.47 -54.33 -34.99
CA GLY A 1058 29.52 -55.15 -36.23
C GLY A 1058 28.18 -55.76 -36.66
N ASP A 1059 28.20 -56.66 -37.64
CA ASP A 1059 27.03 -57.35 -38.26
C ASP A 1059 26.07 -58.10 -37.29
N TYR A 1060 26.44 -58.17 -36.01
CA TYR A 1060 25.74 -58.89 -34.93
C TYR A 1060 25.25 -57.95 -33.80
N ASP A 1061 25.36 -56.64 -33.96
CA ASP A 1061 24.82 -55.58 -33.07
C ASP A 1061 23.30 -55.73 -32.79
N ARG A 1062 22.58 -56.33 -33.73
CA ARG A 1062 21.14 -56.60 -33.67
C ARG A 1062 20.79 -57.93 -32.97
N ASN A 1063 21.78 -58.66 -32.46
CA ASN A 1063 21.56 -59.90 -31.72
C ASN A 1063 21.27 -59.62 -30.25
N CYS A 1064 20.05 -59.88 -29.82
CA CYS A 1064 19.67 -59.80 -28.41
C CYS A 1064 18.84 -61.00 -27.99
N LEU A 1065 19.10 -61.45 -26.77
CA LEU A 1065 18.27 -62.40 -26.05
C LEU A 1065 17.66 -61.66 -24.85
N ARG A 1066 16.34 -61.48 -24.90
CA ARG A 1066 15.56 -60.98 -23.78
C ARG A 1066 14.62 -62.07 -23.31
N ALA A 1067 14.64 -62.44 -22.04
CA ALA A 1067 13.71 -63.38 -21.46
C ALA A 1067 13.33 -62.95 -20.04
N ASP A 1068 12.04 -62.82 -19.78
CA ASP A 1068 11.48 -62.66 -18.46
C ASP A 1068 10.76 -63.96 -18.09
N VAL A 1069 11.12 -64.56 -16.97
CA VAL A 1069 10.49 -65.76 -16.42
C VAL A 1069 10.02 -65.44 -15.01
N GLY A 1070 8.83 -65.90 -14.64
CA GLY A 1070 8.34 -65.76 -13.29
C GLY A 1070 7.35 -66.83 -12.93
N ALA A 1071 7.34 -67.26 -11.68
CA ALA A 1071 6.33 -68.13 -11.12
C ALA A 1071 6.08 -67.77 -9.65
N GLY A 1072 4.84 -67.89 -9.21
CA GLY A 1072 4.50 -67.60 -7.83
C GLY A 1072 3.09 -68.02 -7.47
N PHE A 1073 2.81 -67.95 -6.18
CA PHE A 1073 1.49 -68.19 -5.65
C PHE A 1073 1.22 -67.29 -4.44
N ASP A 1074 -0.07 -67.06 -4.20
CA ASP A 1074 -0.57 -66.28 -3.08
C ASP A 1074 -1.81 -66.97 -2.52
N VAL A 1075 -1.85 -67.23 -1.22
CA VAL A 1075 -2.98 -67.90 -0.56
C VAL A 1075 -3.39 -67.09 0.66
N SER A 1076 -4.69 -66.84 0.84
CA SER A 1076 -5.23 -66.30 2.08
C SER A 1076 -6.46 -67.07 2.53
N LEU A 1077 -6.58 -67.27 3.84
CA LEU A 1077 -7.76 -67.80 4.50
C LEU A 1077 -8.12 -66.84 5.63
N LEU A 1078 -9.11 -65.99 5.37
CA LEU A 1078 -9.46 -64.86 6.23
C LEU A 1078 -10.92 -64.94 6.64
N LYS A 1079 -11.16 -64.78 7.94
CA LYS A 1079 -12.48 -64.65 8.55
C LYS A 1079 -12.81 -63.19 8.76
N TYR A 1080 -13.91 -62.72 8.20
CA TYR A 1080 -14.38 -61.35 8.38
C TYR A 1080 -15.63 -61.31 9.27
N ALA A 1081 -15.91 -60.15 9.84
CA ALA A 1081 -17.14 -59.91 10.60
C ALA A 1081 -18.38 -60.04 9.71
N THR A 1082 -19.51 -60.44 10.29
CA THR A 1082 -20.76 -60.66 9.54
C THR A 1082 -21.35 -59.38 8.96
N SER A 1083 -20.95 -58.21 9.45
CA SER A 1083 -21.40 -56.90 8.97
C SER A 1083 -20.67 -56.41 7.72
N THR A 1084 -19.73 -57.18 7.17
CA THR A 1084 -18.88 -56.73 6.07
C THR A 1084 -19.45 -57.10 4.71
N TYR A 1085 -19.16 -56.30 3.68
CA TYR A 1085 -19.69 -56.42 2.32
C TYR A 1085 -18.57 -56.49 1.28
N CYS A 1086 -18.79 -57.24 0.20
CA CYS A 1086 -17.89 -57.30 -0.95
C CYS A 1086 -17.96 -56.02 -1.80
N SER A 1087 -16.83 -55.33 -2.07
CA SER A 1087 -16.79 -54.08 -2.84
C SER A 1087 -17.32 -54.17 -4.27
N LEU A 1088 -17.19 -55.33 -4.91
CA LEU A 1088 -17.58 -55.51 -6.31
C LEU A 1088 -18.96 -56.15 -6.50
N SER A 1089 -19.44 -56.92 -5.52
CA SER A 1089 -20.72 -57.63 -5.61
C SER A 1089 -21.79 -57.15 -4.61
N GLY A 1090 -21.43 -56.34 -3.60
CA GLY A 1090 -22.35 -55.85 -2.58
C GLY A 1090 -22.92 -56.93 -1.65
N THR A 1091 -22.37 -58.14 -1.67
CA THR A 1091 -22.87 -59.30 -0.90
C THR A 1091 -22.24 -59.38 0.51
N SER A 1092 -23.00 -59.88 1.49
CA SER A 1092 -22.61 -60.04 2.91
C SER A 1092 -23.21 -61.29 3.56
N PRO A 1093 -22.49 -62.08 4.39
CA PRO A 1093 -21.05 -62.26 4.50
C PRO A 1093 -20.55 -63.65 4.03
N HIS A 1094 -19.36 -63.65 3.41
CA HIS A 1094 -18.26 -64.63 3.42
C HIS A 1094 -18.54 -66.09 3.78
N GLY A 1095 -18.98 -66.89 2.81
CA GLY A 1095 -18.80 -68.34 2.88
C GLY A 1095 -19.34 -69.01 4.15
N HIS A 1096 -18.75 -70.13 4.55
CA HIS A 1096 -19.16 -70.82 5.78
C HIS A 1096 -18.61 -70.08 7.02
N LYS A 1097 -19.48 -69.47 7.82
CA LYS A 1097 -19.16 -68.79 9.10
C LYS A 1097 -18.21 -67.59 9.01
N GLY A 1098 -18.26 -66.84 7.90
CA GLY A 1098 -17.45 -65.63 7.74
C GLY A 1098 -16.07 -65.87 7.08
N TRP A 1099 -15.74 -67.12 6.75
CA TRP A 1099 -14.45 -67.51 6.16
C TRP A 1099 -14.45 -67.37 4.64
N ARG A 1100 -13.41 -66.74 4.12
CA ARG A 1100 -13.06 -66.70 2.68
C ARG A 1100 -11.69 -67.30 2.44
N ALA A 1101 -11.57 -68.06 1.35
CA ALA A 1101 -10.30 -68.52 0.83
C ALA A 1101 -10.03 -67.83 -0.51
N THR A 1102 -8.90 -67.15 -0.64
CA THR A 1102 -8.43 -66.60 -1.92
C THR A 1102 -7.12 -67.26 -2.29
N GLY A 1103 -6.95 -67.64 -3.56
CA GLY A 1103 -5.74 -68.29 -4.04
C GLY A 1103 -5.39 -67.80 -5.43
N ARG A 1104 -4.12 -67.45 -5.65
CA ARG A 1104 -3.56 -67.17 -6.97
C ARG A 1104 -2.37 -68.07 -7.22
N ILE A 1105 -2.28 -68.62 -8.41
CA ILE A 1105 -1.11 -69.35 -8.91
C ILE A 1105 -0.83 -68.80 -10.29
N TRP A 1106 0.40 -68.39 -10.53
CA TRP A 1106 0.80 -67.85 -11.82
C TRP A 1106 2.19 -68.33 -12.20
N ALA A 1107 2.40 -68.51 -13.50
CA ALA A 1107 3.71 -68.77 -14.08
C ALA A 1107 3.74 -68.23 -15.50
N TYR A 1108 4.85 -67.63 -15.91
CA TYR A 1108 5.05 -67.17 -17.27
C TYR A 1108 6.51 -67.22 -17.71
N ILE A 1109 6.70 -67.30 -19.03
CA ILE A 1109 7.93 -67.12 -19.77
C ILE A 1109 7.61 -66.16 -20.92
N ASN A 1110 8.32 -65.05 -21.00
CA ASN A 1110 8.22 -64.07 -22.08
C ASN A 1110 9.62 -63.83 -22.66
N GLY A 1111 9.92 -64.48 -23.78
CA GLY A 1111 11.20 -64.41 -24.46
C GLY A 1111 11.10 -63.76 -25.83
N ARG A 1112 12.11 -62.96 -26.18
CA ARG A 1112 12.40 -62.50 -27.52
C ARG A 1112 13.85 -62.81 -27.84
N ALA A 1113 14.06 -63.58 -28.89
CA ALA A 1113 15.38 -63.82 -29.46
C ALA A 1113 15.45 -63.16 -30.84
N ARG A 1114 16.45 -62.30 -31.06
CA ARG A 1114 16.77 -61.73 -32.37
C ARG A 1114 18.16 -62.16 -32.80
N TYR A 1115 18.28 -62.59 -34.04
CA TYR A 1115 19.53 -62.93 -34.71
C TYR A 1115 19.57 -62.24 -36.08
N ARG A 1116 20.55 -61.35 -36.28
CA ARG A 1116 20.76 -60.52 -37.48
C ARG A 1116 19.49 -59.76 -37.92
N GLY A 1117 18.75 -59.22 -36.96
CA GLY A 1117 17.52 -58.46 -37.20
C GLY A 1117 16.24 -59.30 -37.39
N PHE A 1118 16.34 -60.62 -37.57
CA PHE A 1118 15.18 -61.53 -37.58
C PHE A 1118 14.99 -62.15 -36.20
N GLY A 1119 13.75 -62.25 -35.71
CA GLY A 1119 13.51 -62.80 -34.37
C GLY A 1119 12.18 -63.49 -34.21
N LYS A 1120 12.10 -64.34 -33.19
CA LYS A 1120 10.88 -64.98 -32.72
C LYS A 1120 10.59 -64.50 -31.30
N ASN A 1121 9.31 -64.31 -31.01
CA ASN A 1121 8.82 -64.10 -29.65
C ASN A 1121 8.22 -65.43 -29.18
N LEU A 1122 8.51 -65.80 -27.94
CA LEU A 1122 7.88 -66.89 -27.20
C LEU A 1122 7.20 -66.25 -25.99
N SER A 1123 5.91 -66.39 -25.85
CA SER A 1123 5.18 -65.97 -24.65
C SER A 1123 4.32 -67.14 -24.20
N MET A 1124 4.54 -67.65 -23.00
CA MET A 1124 3.75 -68.73 -22.40
C MET A 1124 3.42 -68.32 -20.99
N GLY A 1125 2.16 -68.39 -20.57
CA GLY A 1125 1.82 -68.13 -19.19
C GLY A 1125 0.48 -68.70 -18.79
N VAL A 1126 0.37 -69.02 -17.51
CA VAL A 1126 -0.85 -69.44 -16.84
C VAL A 1126 -1.07 -68.59 -15.61
N LEU A 1127 -2.30 -68.12 -15.41
CA LEU A 1127 -2.77 -67.47 -14.19
C LEU A 1127 -4.08 -68.15 -13.79
N ILE A 1128 -4.12 -68.62 -12.55
CA ILE A 1128 -5.32 -69.13 -11.88
C ILE A 1128 -5.55 -68.22 -10.69
N ASP A 1129 -6.73 -67.63 -10.59
CA ASP A 1129 -7.14 -66.72 -9.52
C ASP A 1129 -8.51 -67.14 -9.02
N ALA A 1130 -8.61 -67.45 -7.74
CA ALA A 1130 -9.80 -68.01 -7.12
C ALA A 1130 -10.15 -67.24 -5.84
N ASP A 1131 -11.44 -66.98 -5.64
CA ASP A 1131 -12.00 -66.40 -4.42
C ASP A 1131 -13.29 -67.17 -4.07
N LEU A 1132 -13.27 -67.86 -2.94
CA LEU A 1132 -14.27 -68.83 -2.51
C LEU A 1132 -14.73 -68.49 -1.08
N PRO A 1133 -15.94 -68.91 -0.63
CA PRO A 1133 -16.96 -69.70 -1.34
C PRO A 1133 -18.19 -68.93 -1.84
N GLN A 1134 -18.54 -67.75 -1.31
CA GLN A 1134 -19.70 -66.97 -1.80
C GLN A 1134 -19.44 -65.45 -1.63
N PRO A 1135 -19.45 -64.66 -2.71
CA PRO A 1135 -19.56 -65.09 -4.10
C PRO A 1135 -18.36 -65.98 -4.46
N THR A 1136 -18.57 -66.95 -5.36
CA THR A 1136 -17.49 -67.79 -5.90
C THR A 1136 -16.96 -67.11 -7.14
N PHE A 1137 -15.64 -66.99 -7.24
CA PHE A 1137 -14.94 -66.47 -8.39
C PHE A 1137 -13.79 -67.41 -8.78
N LEU A 1138 -13.68 -67.71 -10.07
CA LEU A 1138 -12.54 -68.40 -10.66
C LEU A 1138 -12.20 -67.76 -12.00
N ARG A 1139 -10.95 -67.29 -12.13
CA ARG A 1139 -10.37 -66.78 -13.37
C ARG A 1139 -9.20 -67.67 -13.76
N ILE A 1140 -9.19 -68.13 -15.00
CA ILE A 1140 -8.08 -68.84 -15.61
C ILE A 1140 -7.69 -68.08 -16.86
N ALA A 1141 -6.44 -67.62 -16.94
CA ALA A 1141 -5.85 -67.05 -18.14
C ALA A 1141 -4.70 -67.93 -18.60
N VAL A 1142 -4.74 -68.39 -19.85
CA VAL A 1142 -3.66 -69.14 -20.50
C VAL A 1142 -3.26 -68.38 -21.75
N VAL A 1143 -2.00 -67.95 -21.79
CA VAL A 1143 -1.39 -67.19 -22.88
C VAL A 1143 -0.34 -68.07 -23.54
N PHE A 1144 -0.41 -68.23 -24.85
CA PHE A 1144 0.58 -68.94 -25.65
C PHE A 1144 0.75 -68.23 -27.01
N HIS A 1145 1.92 -67.62 -27.22
CA HIS A 1145 2.33 -66.98 -28.46
C HIS A 1145 3.69 -67.51 -28.89
N LEU A 1146 3.75 -68.16 -30.06
CA LEU A 1146 5.01 -68.61 -30.67
C LEU A 1146 4.95 -68.53 -32.20
N VAL A 1147 4.06 -69.32 -32.80
CA VAL A 1147 3.69 -69.30 -34.22
C VAL A 1147 2.19 -69.07 -34.41
N ILE A 1148 1.41 -69.49 -33.41
CA ILE A 1148 -0.04 -69.31 -33.30
C ILE A 1148 -0.29 -68.57 -31.99
N ASP A 1149 -1.23 -67.64 -32.01
CA ASP A 1149 -1.63 -66.85 -30.84
C ASP A 1149 -2.87 -67.47 -30.18
N TRP A 1150 -2.69 -68.05 -29.00
CA TRP A 1150 -3.77 -68.57 -28.14
C TRP A 1150 -3.82 -67.76 -26.85
N ASP A 1151 -4.90 -67.02 -26.64
CA ASP A 1151 -5.19 -66.31 -25.39
C ASP A 1151 -6.56 -66.78 -24.90
N ILE A 1152 -6.57 -67.68 -23.91
CA ILE A 1152 -7.78 -68.25 -23.32
C ILE A 1152 -8.00 -67.57 -21.98
N LYS A 1153 -9.11 -66.83 -21.84
CA LYS A 1153 -9.54 -66.21 -20.58
C LYS A 1153 -10.90 -66.76 -20.18
N ILE A 1154 -10.92 -67.60 -19.15
CA ILE A 1154 -12.12 -68.14 -18.53
C ILE A 1154 -12.39 -67.34 -17.24
N LYS A 1155 -13.61 -66.88 -17.05
CA LYS A 1155 -14.10 -66.27 -15.80
C LYS A 1155 -15.41 -66.94 -15.41
N ILE A 1156 -15.50 -67.42 -14.17
CA ILE A 1156 -16.67 -68.10 -13.61
C ILE A 1156 -17.04 -67.42 -12.31
N GLY A 1157 -18.30 -67.00 -12.19
CA GLY A 1157 -18.86 -66.36 -10.99
C GLY A 1157 -18.44 -64.90 -10.78
N ASP A 1158 -18.72 -64.37 -9.60
CA ASP A 1158 -18.58 -62.94 -9.26
C ASP A 1158 -17.44 -62.72 -8.25
N GLU A 1159 -16.57 -61.75 -8.52
CA GLU A 1159 -15.46 -61.39 -7.63
C GLU A 1159 -15.97 -60.63 -6.40
N CYS A 1160 -15.49 -60.96 -5.19
CA CYS A 1160 -15.85 -60.19 -4.00
C CYS A 1160 -15.22 -58.78 -4.03
N GLY A 1161 -13.98 -58.68 -4.53
CA GLY A 1161 -13.17 -57.48 -4.37
C GLY A 1161 -12.66 -57.32 -2.95
N ILE A 1162 -12.64 -56.09 -2.44
CA ILE A 1162 -12.14 -55.74 -1.10
C ILE A 1162 -13.33 -55.80 -0.13
N PRO A 1163 -13.28 -56.63 0.93
CA PRO A 1163 -14.28 -56.55 1.99
C PRO A 1163 -14.21 -55.18 2.68
N TYR A 1164 -15.36 -54.54 2.90
CA TYR A 1164 -15.47 -53.26 3.62
C TYR A 1164 -16.55 -53.33 4.71
N ASN A 1165 -16.42 -52.48 5.72
CA ASN A 1165 -17.33 -52.40 6.88
C ASN A 1165 -18.59 -51.58 6.59
#